data_AF-A0A6P8NB44-F1
#
_entry.id   AF-A0A6P8NB44-F1
#
_cell.length_a   1.000
_cell.length_b   1.000
_cell.length_c   1.000
_cell.angle_alpha   90.00
_cell.angle_beta   90.00
_cell.angle_gamma   90.00
#
_symmetry.space_group_name_H-M   'P 1'
#
loop_
_entity.id
_entity.type
_entity.pdbx_description
1 polymer ?
#
loop_
_entity_poly.entity_id
_entity_poly.type
_entity_poly.pdbx_seq_one_letter_code
_entity_poly.pdbx_strand_id
1 'polypeptide(L)'
;MIFEERLGNDIVCDLRFNNIAEIRPGSFHSLSNLHTLLLNDNRIKHLLPRTFEGASNLRILYLYKNRLERISPGAFSGLPNLEQLYLHFNHLKEIRKGTFNDLPSLERLFLHSNLLHHLPADAFHNVGPMTRLRLDSNALVCDCNLVWLVQRLQNKPSEMAAFCQSPNEMKGRSLTSMSMNDFHCTEPRIMNGPQDVEVRLGGTISFTCEVIGDPIPEIKWMRDSNEVSADGNRYVIEDDGTLIISDVTEQDTGEYECMAKSEMGFTKSRKARAVITVSPSLRFTELPESQTVQVGVDASFTCKVDGRPAPTIQWWRNGQMLDVGGRIAIEDEGSLLKIFAVKESDSARYVCQAKNSNGYAETSADLRVVDESYSPPKLTYEPHDMEAESGAIIEIPCRVEGFPKPVIQWKKDGTAVEGSRFRVSRGGSLYLYNVTAADTGRYECSAVNQYGRATAQALVRVRQPEAADVLVIRAFKDATEEIDRAINNTLIDLLSGSARTNPLRLARFPDAVGRAAARPAEIFERTLVNIRRMVNSGLSANTSTEFRYEEILTAEQVREIERLSGCTGHRHRQNCTNMCYHNKYRNIDGSCNNLRHPTWGSSYTGFRRVLQPIYENGFSSPVGWERNRRYYGYPKPSARLVSTTLITTHNVTSDSGITHMVMQWGQFMDHDLDHALPSVSSESWDGIDCKKSCDNAAPCFPMDVPPGDPRVNNRRCIDFIRTSAVCGSGATSLLWGSLTPREQLNQLTSYMDASQVYGYDDALARDLRDLTTDHGLLREGPAIPGHKPLLPYANGQFVDCRRNPVESSINCFVAGDIRANEQVGLLAMHTIWLREHNRIARFLRDMNPQWNGEKLYQEARKIVGAEMQHITYQHWMPHVFGRTAEELLGSYRGYDPNLDASISNVFATAALRFGHTLIQPQLQRLNESFQPIPQGPLKLRDAFFSPWRLVEEGGVDPLMRGMFGTAAKLKLPEENLNSELTEQLFHTAHAVALDLAAMNIQRGRDHALPGYLEWRRFCNMSYVETFEDLAGEIRSARVRQKLRELYGHPGNIDVWVGGVLEDQLPNAKLGPLFQCILLEQFKRTRNGDRFWYESPTVFKPEQLAQIKQTSLARILCDNGDNINRIQPNVFLLPEGDNKFVTCDEIPYVDLRVWSECCDGCEDQSNTISRFRRSAAKYLPSQNSFSLKDTNTQSQSEKTEYLERTIEETEQEFRKVIDLVESLSHKIKELRSLLEDVKKSK
;
A
#
# COMPACT_ATOMS: atom_id res chain seq x y z
N MET A 1 23.19 -6.59 -10.57
CA MET A 1 24.41 -5.82 -10.27
C MET A 1 24.20 -5.19 -8.91
N ILE A 2 25.06 -5.49 -7.93
CA ILE A 2 24.98 -4.92 -6.58
C ILE A 2 25.79 -3.62 -6.60
N PHE A 3 25.13 -2.47 -6.40
CA PHE A 3 25.82 -1.18 -6.25
C PHE A 3 26.17 -0.99 -4.78
N GLU A 4 27.45 -0.78 -4.49
CA GLU A 4 27.95 -0.32 -3.19
C GLU A 4 28.14 1.20 -3.25
N GLU A 5 27.48 1.94 -2.36
CA GLU A 5 27.66 3.39 -2.23
C GLU A 5 28.35 3.68 -0.89
N ARG A 6 29.39 4.51 -0.91
CA ARG A 6 30.17 4.89 0.28
C ARG A 6 29.61 6.20 0.83
N LEU A 7 28.89 6.15 1.95
CA LEU A 7 28.35 7.32 2.65
C LEU A 7 29.19 7.55 3.91
N GLY A 8 30.31 8.26 3.77
CA GLY A 8 31.30 8.41 4.85
C GLY A 8 32.08 7.11 5.07
N ASN A 9 32.21 6.66 6.32
CA ASN A 9 32.85 5.38 6.66
C ASN A 9 31.91 4.17 6.52
N ASP A 10 30.61 4.38 6.35
CA ASP A 10 29.62 3.31 6.21
C ASP A 10 29.39 2.96 4.73
N ILE A 11 29.39 1.66 4.44
CA ILE A 11 29.09 1.11 3.11
C ILE A 11 27.63 0.67 3.11
N VAL A 12 26.85 1.23 2.17
CA VAL A 12 25.41 0.95 2.03
C VAL A 12 25.16 0.22 0.72
N CYS A 13 24.35 -0.84 0.78
CA CYS A 13 23.86 -1.56 -0.38
C CYS A 13 22.34 -1.38 -0.45
N ASP A 14 21.86 -0.66 -1.46
CA ASP A 14 20.43 -0.44 -1.70
C ASP A 14 19.91 -1.39 -2.78
N LEU A 15 19.06 -2.33 -2.36
CA LEU A 15 18.37 -3.28 -3.20
C LEU A 15 16.84 -3.13 -3.10
N ARG A 16 16.33 -2.01 -2.59
CA ARG A 16 14.87 -1.80 -2.45
C ARG A 16 14.18 -1.69 -3.80
N PHE A 17 12.89 -2.00 -3.87
CA PHE A 17 12.07 -1.82 -5.09
C PHE A 17 12.55 -2.60 -6.32
N ASN A 18 13.34 -3.66 -6.16
CA ASN A 18 13.94 -4.44 -7.25
C ASN A 18 13.13 -5.69 -7.62
N ASN A 19 11.89 -5.84 -7.11
CA ASN A 19 11.04 -7.03 -7.29
C ASN A 19 11.72 -8.37 -6.92
N ILE A 20 12.75 -8.34 -6.05
CA ILE A 20 13.49 -9.53 -5.65
C ILE A 20 12.51 -10.52 -4.99
N ALA A 21 12.36 -11.71 -5.56
CA ALA A 21 11.44 -12.73 -5.04
C ALA A 21 12.14 -13.74 -4.12
N GLU A 22 13.44 -13.93 -4.30
CA GLU A 22 14.27 -14.89 -3.58
C GLU A 22 15.70 -14.36 -3.44
N ILE A 23 16.35 -14.71 -2.33
CA ILE A 23 17.77 -14.46 -2.09
C ILE A 23 18.43 -15.83 -1.88
N ARG A 24 19.43 -16.15 -2.71
CA ARG A 24 20.14 -17.43 -2.60
C ARG A 24 21.20 -17.36 -1.49
N PRO A 25 21.41 -18.43 -0.70
CA PRO A 25 22.53 -18.51 0.24
C PRO A 25 23.85 -18.22 -0.47
N GLY A 26 24.73 -17.42 0.17
CA GLY A 26 26.00 -17.00 -0.42
C GLY A 26 25.94 -15.76 -1.31
N SER A 27 24.77 -15.13 -1.49
CA SER A 27 24.65 -13.89 -2.30
C SER A 27 25.49 -12.71 -1.76
N PHE A 28 25.95 -12.77 -0.51
CA PHE A 28 26.73 -11.72 0.15
C PHE A 28 28.11 -12.18 0.64
N HIS A 29 28.63 -13.31 0.14
CA HIS A 29 29.87 -13.94 0.63
C HIS A 29 31.13 -13.05 0.58
N SER A 30 31.13 -12.00 -0.25
CA SER A 30 32.27 -11.11 -0.48
C SER A 30 32.08 -9.70 0.09
N LEU A 31 30.99 -9.44 0.83
CA LEU A 31 30.57 -8.09 1.24
C LEU A 31 30.89 -7.83 2.72
N SER A 32 32.08 -8.21 3.17
CA SER A 32 32.49 -8.12 4.58
C SER A 32 32.58 -6.68 5.08
N ASN A 33 32.72 -5.68 4.21
CA ASN A 33 32.76 -4.27 4.58
C ASN A 33 31.37 -3.59 4.60
N LEU A 34 30.30 -4.29 4.24
CA LEU A 34 28.96 -3.74 4.16
C LEU A 34 28.42 -3.39 5.56
N HIS A 35 27.92 -2.16 5.74
CA HIS A 35 27.38 -1.66 7.02
C HIS A 35 25.84 -1.57 7.02
N THR A 36 25.22 -1.19 5.89
CA THR A 36 23.75 -1.12 5.77
C THR A 36 23.26 -1.83 4.52
N LEU A 37 22.22 -2.64 4.65
CA LEU A 37 21.59 -3.37 3.54
C LEU A 37 20.10 -3.07 3.48
N LEU A 38 19.66 -2.50 2.37
CA LEU A 38 18.27 -2.12 2.13
C LEU A 38 17.63 -3.12 1.17
N LEU A 39 16.83 -4.06 1.69
CA LEU A 39 16.09 -5.07 0.92
C LEU A 39 14.57 -4.90 1.02
N ASN A 40 14.09 -3.84 1.66
CA ASN A 40 12.67 -3.56 1.79
C ASN A 40 11.98 -3.22 0.45
N ASP A 41 10.65 -3.30 0.41
CA ASP A 41 9.85 -3.04 -0.79
C ASP A 41 10.19 -3.95 -1.98
N ASN A 42 10.44 -5.24 -1.71
CA ASN A 42 10.65 -6.29 -2.71
C ASN A 42 9.51 -7.34 -2.67
N ARG A 43 9.70 -8.51 -3.28
CA ARG A 43 8.74 -9.62 -3.30
C ARG A 43 9.24 -10.84 -2.55
N ILE A 44 10.20 -10.68 -1.63
CA ILE A 44 10.90 -11.78 -0.98
C ILE A 44 9.89 -12.54 -0.11
N LYS A 45 9.75 -13.84 -0.36
CA LYS A 45 8.80 -14.69 0.39
C LYS A 45 9.43 -15.47 1.53
N HIS A 46 10.67 -15.90 1.34
CA HIS A 46 11.36 -16.79 2.29
C HIS A 46 12.82 -16.36 2.43
N LEU A 47 13.34 -16.44 3.66
CA LEU A 47 14.78 -16.37 3.93
C LEU A 47 15.28 -17.75 4.32
N LEU A 48 16.31 -18.22 3.63
CA LEU A 48 16.95 -19.52 3.87
C LEU A 48 18.05 -19.38 4.95
N PRO A 49 18.51 -20.48 5.57
CA PRO A 49 19.63 -20.42 6.49
C PRO A 49 20.86 -19.81 5.81
N ARG A 50 21.65 -19.03 6.57
CA ARG A 50 22.89 -18.39 6.08
C ARG A 50 22.70 -17.47 4.86
N THR A 51 21.51 -16.87 4.71
CA THR A 51 21.20 -15.97 3.59
C THR A 51 22.21 -14.81 3.49
N PHE A 52 22.64 -14.27 4.63
CA PHE A 52 23.54 -13.10 4.71
C PHE A 52 24.99 -13.46 5.05
N GLU A 53 25.38 -14.73 4.91
CA GLU A 53 26.73 -15.20 5.21
C GLU A 53 27.78 -14.46 4.35
N GLY A 54 28.75 -13.84 5.02
CA GLY A 54 29.80 -13.02 4.43
C GLY A 54 29.69 -11.51 4.68
N ALA A 55 28.53 -11.01 5.11
CA ALA A 55 28.31 -9.60 5.46
C ALA A 55 28.59 -9.30 6.95
N SER A 56 29.75 -9.70 7.46
CA SER A 56 30.03 -9.73 8.91
C SER A 56 30.05 -8.36 9.62
N ASN A 57 30.27 -7.25 8.90
CA ASN A 57 30.23 -5.89 9.45
C ASN A 57 28.87 -5.21 9.32
N LEU A 58 27.84 -5.93 8.86
CA LEU A 58 26.51 -5.36 8.67
C LEU A 58 25.90 -4.94 10.00
N ARG A 59 25.52 -3.65 10.10
CA ARG A 59 24.90 -3.03 11.28
C ARG A 59 23.41 -2.81 11.12
N ILE A 60 22.93 -2.51 9.91
CA ILE A 60 21.52 -2.18 9.67
C ILE A 60 20.98 -3.01 8.50
N LEU A 61 19.87 -3.73 8.73
CA LEU A 61 19.20 -4.55 7.71
C LEU A 61 17.73 -4.20 7.59
N TYR A 62 17.31 -3.74 6.42
CA TYR A 62 15.91 -3.45 6.11
C TYR A 62 15.30 -4.54 5.23
N LEU A 63 14.26 -5.20 5.71
CA LEU A 63 13.51 -6.26 5.03
C LEU A 63 11.99 -6.01 5.06
N TYR A 64 11.56 -4.83 5.51
CA TYR A 64 10.15 -4.47 5.64
C TYR A 64 9.44 -4.34 4.27
N LYS A 65 8.10 -4.36 4.22
CA LYS A 65 7.32 -4.27 2.95
C LYS A 65 7.74 -5.29 1.88
N ASN A 66 8.08 -6.49 2.32
CA ASN A 66 8.27 -7.65 1.44
C ASN A 66 7.02 -8.53 1.46
N ARG A 67 7.15 -9.79 1.03
CA ARG A 67 6.11 -10.82 1.16
C ARG A 67 6.57 -11.94 2.09
N LEU A 68 7.40 -11.63 3.09
CA LEU A 68 8.04 -12.66 3.91
C LEU A 68 6.96 -13.42 4.68
N GLU A 69 6.80 -14.69 4.35
CA GLU A 69 5.89 -15.63 5.02
C GLU A 69 6.65 -16.49 6.05
N ARG A 70 7.94 -16.78 5.78
CA ARG A 70 8.80 -17.62 6.62
C ARG A 70 10.24 -17.12 6.67
N ILE A 71 10.84 -17.19 7.85
CA ILE A 71 12.29 -17.01 8.06
C ILE A 71 12.82 -18.33 8.61
N SER A 72 13.81 -18.91 7.95
CA SER A 72 14.41 -20.17 8.41
C SER A 72 15.31 -19.91 9.62
N PRO A 73 15.40 -20.85 10.58
CA PRO A 73 16.40 -20.77 11.65
C PRO A 73 17.81 -20.57 11.08
N GLY A 74 18.57 -19.66 11.69
CA GLY A 74 19.91 -19.31 11.21
C GLY A 74 19.95 -18.48 9.91
N ALA A 75 18.85 -17.87 9.46
CA ALA A 75 18.86 -16.97 8.30
C ALA A 75 19.81 -15.77 8.48
N PHE A 76 19.94 -15.27 9.72
CA PHE A 76 20.81 -14.16 10.10
C PHE A 76 22.15 -14.60 10.71
N SER A 77 22.48 -15.89 10.66
CA SER A 77 23.75 -16.40 11.18
C SER A 77 24.93 -15.74 10.46
N GLY A 78 25.96 -15.36 11.22
CA GLY A 78 27.16 -14.70 10.71
C GLY A 78 27.08 -13.16 10.69
N LEU A 79 26.09 -12.55 11.36
CA LEU A 79 25.93 -11.11 11.50
C LEU A 79 26.18 -10.61 12.94
N PRO A 80 27.40 -10.74 13.48
CA PRO A 80 27.68 -10.43 14.88
C PRO A 80 27.50 -8.94 15.23
N ASN A 81 27.65 -8.06 14.23
CA ASN A 81 27.58 -6.60 14.39
C ASN A 81 26.22 -5.99 14.07
N LEU A 82 25.18 -6.80 13.81
CA LEU A 82 23.86 -6.29 13.42
C LEU A 82 23.18 -5.59 14.58
N GLU A 83 23.01 -4.28 14.50
CA GLU A 83 22.41 -3.40 15.50
C GLU A 83 20.90 -3.21 15.30
N GLN A 84 20.44 -3.17 14.05
CA GLN A 84 19.06 -2.82 13.70
C GLN A 84 18.49 -3.73 12.61
N LEU A 85 17.31 -4.30 12.87
CA LEU A 85 16.62 -5.20 11.96
C LEU A 85 15.15 -4.78 11.75
N TYR A 86 14.79 -4.49 10.50
CA TYR A 86 13.44 -4.05 10.13
C TYR A 86 12.70 -5.13 9.34
N LEU A 87 11.70 -5.76 9.93
CA LEU A 87 10.89 -6.85 9.35
C LEU A 87 9.38 -6.55 9.28
N HIS A 88 8.97 -5.34 9.64
CA HIS A 88 7.58 -4.90 9.68
C HIS A 88 6.90 -4.86 8.28
N PHE A 89 5.57 -4.81 8.20
CA PHE A 89 4.81 -4.85 6.93
C PHE A 89 5.16 -6.06 6.03
N ASN A 90 5.22 -7.25 6.62
CA ASN A 90 5.39 -8.51 5.90
C ASN A 90 4.18 -9.43 6.15
N HIS A 91 4.31 -10.72 5.84
CA HIS A 91 3.27 -11.73 6.02
C HIS A 91 3.70 -12.83 7.01
N LEU A 92 4.58 -12.50 7.96
CA LEU A 92 5.11 -13.48 8.91
C LEU A 92 3.99 -13.94 9.84
N LYS A 93 3.74 -15.25 9.85
CA LYS A 93 2.74 -15.88 10.73
C LYS A 93 3.34 -16.46 12.01
N GLU A 94 4.60 -16.88 11.94
CA GLU A 94 5.35 -17.48 13.04
C GLU A 94 6.81 -17.03 13.00
N ILE A 95 7.45 -16.98 14.18
CA ILE A 95 8.90 -16.92 14.35
C ILE A 95 9.33 -18.24 14.98
N ARG A 96 10.26 -18.95 14.33
CA ARG A 96 10.72 -20.26 14.81
C ARG A 96 11.84 -20.12 15.83
N LYS A 97 12.02 -21.13 16.69
CA LYS A 97 13.20 -21.31 17.53
C LYS A 97 14.48 -21.11 16.70
N GLY A 98 15.41 -20.33 17.22
CA GLY A 98 16.69 -20.09 16.54
C GLY A 98 16.66 -19.07 15.39
N THR A 99 15.57 -18.33 15.19
CA THR A 99 15.48 -17.33 14.11
C THR A 99 16.45 -16.17 14.31
N PHE A 100 16.53 -15.60 15.52
CA PHE A 100 17.37 -14.44 15.84
C PHE A 100 18.56 -14.79 16.72
N ASN A 101 18.94 -16.07 16.80
CA ASN A 101 20.05 -16.50 17.65
C ASN A 101 21.38 -15.86 17.21
N ASP A 102 22.24 -15.61 18.19
CA ASP A 102 23.63 -15.16 17.99
C ASP A 102 23.74 -13.82 17.27
N LEU A 103 22.89 -12.87 17.66
CA LEU A 103 22.92 -11.47 17.25
C LEU A 103 23.28 -10.57 18.45
N PRO A 104 24.53 -10.63 18.96
CA PRO A 104 24.92 -10.03 20.24
C PRO A 104 24.89 -8.49 20.22
N SER A 105 24.95 -7.86 19.05
CA SER A 105 24.85 -6.41 18.89
C SER A 105 23.43 -5.89 18.62
N LEU A 106 22.42 -6.77 18.50
CA LEU A 106 21.08 -6.33 18.08
C LEU A 106 20.37 -5.54 19.19
N GLU A 107 20.11 -4.26 18.90
CA GLU A 107 19.47 -3.32 19.81
C GLU A 107 18.03 -3.01 19.41
N ARG A 108 17.73 -2.96 18.09
CA ARG A 108 16.42 -2.54 17.57
C ARG A 108 15.82 -3.57 16.62
N LEU A 109 14.62 -4.04 16.95
CA LEU A 109 13.89 -5.01 16.15
C LEU A 109 12.46 -4.53 15.87
N PHE A 110 12.11 -4.42 14.59
CA PHE A 110 10.79 -3.98 14.14
C PHE A 110 10.04 -5.12 13.46
N LEU A 111 9.06 -5.69 14.15
CA LEU A 111 8.20 -6.81 13.69
C LEU A 111 6.72 -6.42 13.56
N HIS A 112 6.37 -5.16 13.81
CA HIS A 112 5.00 -4.67 13.75
C HIS A 112 4.35 -4.85 12.36
N SER A 113 3.02 -4.82 12.28
CA SER A 113 2.29 -4.96 11.01
C SER A 113 2.64 -6.27 10.25
N ASN A 114 2.69 -7.38 10.97
CA ASN A 114 2.78 -8.74 10.43
C ASN A 114 1.51 -9.53 10.83
N LEU A 115 1.55 -10.87 10.75
CA LEU A 115 0.46 -11.77 11.14
C LEU A 115 0.88 -12.67 12.31
N LEU A 116 1.77 -12.18 13.19
CA LEU A 116 2.30 -12.98 14.29
C LEU A 116 1.25 -13.18 15.40
N HIS A 117 1.17 -14.41 15.89
CA HIS A 117 0.31 -14.77 17.02
C HIS A 117 1.09 -14.99 18.32
N HIS A 118 2.26 -15.63 18.26
CA HIS A 118 3.13 -15.89 19.41
C HIS A 118 4.60 -15.62 19.06
N LEU A 119 5.44 -15.41 20.08
CA LEU A 119 6.89 -15.34 19.94
C LEU A 119 7.56 -16.25 20.98
N PRO A 120 8.34 -17.26 20.56
CA PRO A 120 8.99 -18.15 21.50
C PRO A 120 10.27 -17.51 22.08
N ALA A 121 10.53 -17.70 23.38
CA ALA A 121 11.67 -17.10 24.09
C ALA A 121 13.01 -17.52 23.48
N ASP A 122 13.10 -18.76 23.03
CA ASP A 122 14.29 -19.37 22.42
C ASP A 122 14.55 -18.94 20.96
N ALA A 123 13.73 -18.04 20.40
CA ALA A 123 14.09 -17.31 19.18
C ALA A 123 15.15 -16.22 19.44
N PHE A 124 15.41 -15.85 20.70
CA PHE A 124 16.24 -14.71 21.09
C PHE A 124 17.48 -15.09 21.93
N HIS A 125 18.07 -16.26 21.68
CA HIS A 125 19.27 -16.70 22.39
C HIS A 125 20.50 -15.86 21.99
N ASN A 126 21.26 -15.36 22.96
CA ASN A 126 22.47 -14.55 22.73
C ASN A 126 22.23 -13.30 21.86
N VAL A 127 21.08 -12.65 22.06
CA VAL A 127 20.72 -11.38 21.43
C VAL A 127 21.11 -10.21 22.32
N GLY A 128 21.58 -9.12 21.72
CA GLY A 128 21.99 -7.89 22.41
C GLY A 128 20.92 -7.27 23.33
N PRO A 129 21.31 -6.27 24.15
CA PRO A 129 20.39 -5.58 25.05
C PRO A 129 19.39 -4.75 24.23
N MET A 130 18.28 -5.39 23.88
CA MET A 130 17.22 -4.80 23.05
C MET A 130 16.67 -3.52 23.67
N THR A 131 16.98 -2.38 23.04
CA THR A 131 16.52 -1.05 23.46
C THR A 131 15.16 -0.71 22.86
N ARG A 132 14.84 -1.28 21.69
CA ARG A 132 13.57 -1.05 20.99
C ARG A 132 13.03 -2.32 20.33
N LEU A 133 11.79 -2.67 20.68
CA LEU A 133 11.06 -3.79 20.09
C LEU A 133 9.65 -3.33 19.70
N ARG A 134 9.32 -3.36 18.41
CA ARG A 134 7.99 -2.99 17.91
C ARG A 134 7.26 -4.25 17.42
N LEU A 135 6.18 -4.62 18.09
CA LEU A 135 5.34 -5.79 17.81
C LEU A 135 3.86 -5.42 17.62
N ASP A 136 3.50 -4.14 17.72
CA ASP A 136 2.15 -3.63 17.48
C ASP A 136 1.58 -4.02 16.10
N SER A 137 0.26 -3.93 15.93
CA SER A 137 -0.40 -4.31 14.66
C SER A 137 -0.11 -5.76 14.21
N ASN A 138 0.14 -6.66 15.15
CA ASN A 138 0.12 -8.13 14.97
C ASN A 138 -1.12 -8.72 15.68
N ALA A 139 -1.40 -10.00 15.44
CA ALA A 139 -2.51 -10.73 16.04
C ALA A 139 -2.08 -11.47 17.33
N LEU A 140 -1.32 -10.79 18.20
CA LEU A 140 -0.72 -11.40 19.39
C LEU A 140 -1.78 -12.00 20.32
N VAL A 141 -1.60 -13.28 20.63
CA VAL A 141 -2.37 -14.01 21.61
C VAL A 141 -1.60 -13.92 22.93
N CYS A 142 -2.14 -13.15 23.87
CA CYS A 142 -1.62 -12.93 25.20
C CYS A 142 -2.01 -14.08 26.12
N ASP A 143 -1.29 -15.19 25.96
CA ASP A 143 -1.32 -16.36 26.83
C ASP A 143 0.00 -16.50 27.59
N CYS A 144 0.15 -17.59 28.34
CA CYS A 144 1.32 -17.84 29.16
C CYS A 144 2.64 -17.90 28.39
N ASN A 145 2.61 -18.18 27.08
CA ASN A 145 3.81 -18.22 26.24
C ASN A 145 4.42 -16.83 25.99
N LEU A 146 3.72 -15.73 26.34
CA LEU A 146 4.22 -14.36 26.23
C LEU A 146 4.70 -13.77 27.57
N VAL A 147 4.69 -14.54 28.66
CA VAL A 147 5.10 -14.06 29.99
C VAL A 147 6.56 -13.60 30.02
N TRP A 148 7.50 -14.36 29.42
CA TRP A 148 8.90 -13.94 29.30
C TRP A 148 9.03 -12.56 28.64
N LEU A 149 8.18 -12.27 27.65
CA LEU A 149 8.23 -11.02 26.91
C LEU A 149 7.72 -9.88 27.79
N VAL A 150 6.64 -10.10 28.55
CA VAL A 150 6.17 -9.14 29.56
C VAL A 150 7.26 -8.84 30.58
N GLN A 151 7.91 -9.85 31.14
CA GLN A 151 9.02 -9.66 32.09
C GLN A 151 10.19 -8.87 31.48
N ARG A 152 10.50 -9.10 30.20
CA ARG A 152 11.55 -8.37 29.47
C ARG A 152 11.18 -6.92 29.16
N LEU A 153 9.88 -6.65 28.96
CA LEU A 153 9.32 -5.34 28.63
C LEU A 153 8.91 -4.51 29.85
N GLN A 154 8.68 -5.14 31.00
CA GLN A 154 8.33 -4.47 32.25
C GLN A 154 9.41 -3.45 32.65
N ASN A 155 8.98 -2.23 33.02
CA ASN A 155 9.84 -1.10 33.37
C ASN A 155 10.72 -0.53 32.23
N LYS A 156 10.39 -0.82 30.96
CA LYS A 156 11.05 -0.23 29.79
C LYS A 156 10.17 0.87 29.14
N PRO A 157 10.77 1.90 28.51
CA PRO A 157 10.05 3.08 27.98
C PRO A 157 9.05 2.75 26.85
N SER A 158 8.22 3.74 26.49
CA SER A 158 7.16 3.70 25.47
C SER A 158 7.61 3.27 24.06
N GLU A 159 8.91 3.18 23.81
CA GLU A 159 9.47 2.72 22.53
C GLU A 159 9.29 1.22 22.26
N MET A 160 8.92 0.43 23.28
CA MET A 160 8.64 -1.01 23.16
C MET A 160 7.12 -1.27 23.05
N ALA A 161 6.55 -1.09 21.86
CA ALA A 161 5.11 -1.21 21.63
C ALA A 161 4.69 -2.64 21.27
N ALA A 162 3.84 -3.27 22.08
CA ALA A 162 3.26 -4.58 21.83
C ALA A 162 1.87 -4.68 22.49
N PHE A 163 0.83 -5.01 21.71
CA PHE A 163 -0.55 -5.00 22.18
C PHE A 163 -1.23 -6.35 21.96
N CYS A 164 -2.02 -6.77 22.93
CA CYS A 164 -2.81 -7.99 22.85
C CYS A 164 -3.96 -7.85 21.85
N GLN A 165 -4.26 -8.91 21.09
CA GLN A 165 -5.47 -9.00 20.25
C GLN A 165 -6.43 -10.10 20.73
N SER A 166 -5.92 -11.07 21.47
CA SER A 166 -6.66 -12.18 22.07
C SER A 166 -6.00 -12.55 23.41
N PRO A 167 -6.73 -13.06 24.42
CA PRO A 167 -8.19 -13.20 24.46
C PRO A 167 -8.90 -11.83 24.53
N ASN A 168 -10.23 -11.82 24.32
CA ASN A 168 -11.00 -10.58 24.20
C ASN A 168 -10.87 -9.66 25.43
N GLU A 169 -10.69 -10.21 26.64
CA GLU A 169 -10.53 -9.41 27.85
C GLU A 169 -9.21 -8.61 27.86
N MET A 170 -8.20 -9.05 27.11
CA MET A 170 -6.90 -8.39 27.03
C MET A 170 -6.73 -7.53 25.78
N LYS A 171 -7.68 -7.59 24.84
CA LYS A 171 -7.58 -6.92 23.55
C LYS A 171 -7.33 -5.41 23.68
N GLY A 172 -6.27 -4.93 23.04
CA GLY A 172 -5.85 -3.53 23.05
C GLY A 172 -5.00 -3.12 24.25
N ARG A 173 -4.79 -3.99 25.25
CA ARG A 173 -3.87 -3.70 26.37
C ARG A 173 -2.42 -3.79 25.91
N SER A 174 -1.59 -2.89 26.44
CA SER A 174 -0.14 -2.92 26.21
C SER A 174 0.52 -3.97 27.11
N LEU A 175 1.39 -4.80 26.55
CA LEU A 175 2.17 -5.80 27.29
C LEU A 175 3.06 -5.16 28.38
N THR A 176 3.50 -3.90 28.20
CA THR A 176 4.27 -3.15 29.21
C THR A 176 3.46 -2.76 30.44
N SER A 177 2.12 -2.80 30.35
CA SER A 177 1.19 -2.46 31.44
C SER A 177 0.60 -3.69 32.15
N MET A 178 1.06 -4.89 31.79
CA MET A 178 0.54 -6.17 32.28
C MET A 178 1.47 -6.79 33.33
N SER A 179 0.87 -7.53 34.25
CA SER A 179 1.53 -8.31 35.30
C SER A 179 1.46 -9.80 34.97
N MET A 180 2.30 -10.62 35.61
CA MET A 180 2.25 -12.08 35.45
C MET A 180 0.88 -12.68 35.82
N ASN A 181 0.18 -12.07 36.77
CA ASN A 181 -1.13 -12.55 37.23
C ASN A 181 -2.22 -12.38 36.18
N ASP A 182 -2.06 -11.46 35.23
CA ASP A 182 -3.03 -11.27 34.15
C ASP A 182 -3.16 -12.52 33.25
N PHE A 183 -2.12 -13.37 33.16
CA PHE A 183 -2.07 -14.50 32.22
C PHE A 183 -2.58 -15.83 32.80
N HIS A 184 -2.89 -15.90 34.10
CA HIS A 184 -3.42 -17.11 34.76
C HIS A 184 -2.58 -18.40 34.59
N CYS A 185 -1.26 -18.26 34.52
CA CYS A 185 -0.33 -19.38 34.29
C CYS A 185 -0.24 -20.35 35.46
N THR A 186 0.05 -21.62 35.17
CA THR A 186 0.10 -22.70 36.16
C THR A 186 1.48 -23.36 36.22
N GLU A 187 1.99 -23.55 37.44
CA GLU A 187 3.28 -24.22 37.66
C GLU A 187 3.22 -25.70 37.22
N PRO A 188 4.35 -26.27 36.76
CA PRO A 188 4.42 -27.68 36.38
C PRO A 188 4.01 -28.63 37.52
N ARG A 189 3.13 -29.59 37.23
CA ARG A 189 2.74 -30.67 38.13
C ARG A 189 2.84 -32.00 37.41
N ILE A 190 3.53 -32.95 38.01
CA ILE A 190 3.62 -34.32 37.50
C ILE A 190 2.37 -35.08 37.96
N MET A 191 1.58 -35.53 36.99
CA MET A 191 0.37 -36.31 37.23
C MET A 191 0.72 -37.78 37.44
N ASN A 192 1.56 -38.32 36.55
CA ASN A 192 2.04 -39.70 36.64
C ASN A 192 3.56 -39.72 36.46
N GLY A 193 4.27 -40.18 37.50
CA GLY A 193 5.73 -40.33 37.49
C GLY A 193 6.17 -41.77 37.19
N PRO A 194 7.47 -42.00 37.00
CA PRO A 194 8.01 -43.32 36.67
C PRO A 194 7.75 -44.37 37.76
N GLN A 195 7.82 -45.64 37.36
CA GLN A 195 7.72 -46.81 38.24
C GLN A 195 8.95 -47.70 38.07
N ASP A 196 9.33 -48.45 39.09
CA ASP A 196 10.44 -49.41 39.04
C ASP A 196 10.27 -50.41 37.88
N VAL A 197 11.35 -50.69 37.15
CA VAL A 197 11.37 -51.61 36.00
C VAL A 197 12.51 -52.61 36.15
N GLU A 198 12.21 -53.88 35.87
CA GLU A 198 13.21 -54.94 35.74
C GLU A 198 13.25 -55.40 34.28
N VAL A 199 14.41 -55.32 33.62
CA VAL A 199 14.55 -55.61 32.19
C VAL A 199 15.75 -56.51 31.92
N ARG A 200 15.72 -57.30 30.85
CA ARG A 200 16.87 -58.13 30.46
C ARG A 200 17.91 -57.34 29.67
N LEU A 201 19.17 -57.76 29.74
CA LEU A 201 20.26 -57.21 28.91
C LEU A 201 19.89 -57.27 27.41
N GLY A 202 20.00 -56.15 26.70
CA GLY A 202 19.58 -55.94 25.31
C GLY A 202 18.10 -55.56 25.12
N GLY A 203 17.31 -55.51 26.20
CA GLY A 203 15.91 -55.10 26.18
C GLY A 203 15.69 -53.59 26.09
N THR A 204 14.44 -53.14 26.25
CA THR A 204 14.08 -51.72 26.21
C THR A 204 13.37 -51.31 27.50
N ILE A 205 13.79 -50.21 28.14
CA ILE A 205 13.11 -49.59 29.28
C ILE A 205 12.27 -48.41 28.79
N SER A 206 11.07 -48.24 29.36
CA SER A 206 10.20 -47.09 29.11
C SER A 206 9.74 -46.49 30.45
N PHE A 207 10.16 -45.26 30.75
CA PHE A 207 9.75 -44.51 31.93
C PHE A 207 8.82 -43.36 31.52
N THR A 208 7.57 -43.40 31.97
CA THR A 208 6.58 -42.36 31.69
C THR A 208 6.72 -41.16 32.64
N CYS A 209 6.52 -39.95 32.14
CA CYS A 209 6.40 -38.75 32.96
C CYS A 209 5.33 -37.82 32.39
N GLU A 210 4.10 -37.96 32.89
CA GLU A 210 2.99 -37.12 32.48
C GLU A 210 2.96 -35.84 33.31
N VAL A 211 3.01 -34.69 32.63
CA VAL A 211 3.09 -33.38 33.27
C VAL A 211 1.98 -32.49 32.76
N ILE A 212 1.34 -31.77 33.68
CA ILE A 212 0.45 -30.64 33.36
C ILE A 212 1.12 -29.34 33.77
N GLY A 213 0.90 -28.27 33.01
CA GLY A 213 1.41 -26.94 33.29
C GLY A 213 1.11 -26.03 32.10
N ASP A 214 0.96 -24.74 32.37
CA ASP A 214 0.73 -23.71 31.36
C ASP A 214 1.67 -22.54 31.64
N PRO A 215 2.76 -22.36 30.85
CA PRO A 215 3.08 -23.05 29.59
C PRO A 215 3.48 -24.53 29.75
N ILE A 216 3.38 -25.30 28.66
CA ILE A 216 3.76 -26.72 28.61
C ILE A 216 5.21 -26.90 29.12
N PRO A 217 5.44 -27.69 30.21
CA PRO A 217 6.77 -27.82 30.80
C PRO A 217 7.75 -28.68 29.99
N GLU A 218 9.01 -28.29 29.93
CA GLU A 218 10.12 -29.09 29.40
C GLU A 218 10.45 -30.24 30.36
N ILE A 219 10.57 -31.46 29.84
CA ILE A 219 10.83 -32.67 30.61
C ILE A 219 12.28 -33.11 30.41
N LYS A 220 12.99 -33.28 31.52
CA LYS A 220 14.35 -33.80 31.59
C LYS A 220 14.41 -35.04 32.46
N TRP A 221 15.23 -35.99 32.09
CA TRP A 221 15.44 -37.21 32.88
C TRP A 221 16.80 -37.22 33.55
N MET A 222 16.82 -37.62 34.81
CA MET A 222 18.04 -37.77 35.61
C MET A 222 18.24 -39.26 35.92
N ARG A 223 19.44 -39.78 35.69
CA ARG A 223 19.89 -41.09 36.16
C ARG A 223 20.95 -40.89 37.23
N ASP A 224 20.67 -41.35 38.45
CA ASP A 224 21.56 -41.22 39.61
C ASP A 224 22.06 -39.78 39.81
N SER A 225 21.16 -38.81 39.63
CA SER A 225 21.43 -37.36 39.72
C SER A 225 22.26 -36.75 38.58
N ASN A 226 22.56 -37.50 37.51
CA ASN A 226 23.16 -36.99 36.28
C ASN A 226 22.12 -36.89 35.16
N GLU A 227 22.14 -35.82 34.37
CA GLU A 227 21.20 -35.63 33.26
C GLU A 227 21.43 -36.69 32.17
N VAL A 228 20.35 -37.37 31.75
CA VAL A 228 20.37 -38.34 30.65
C VAL A 228 20.36 -37.57 29.34
N SER A 229 21.45 -37.65 28.59
CA SER A 229 21.54 -37.02 27.26
C SER A 229 20.85 -37.91 26.23
N ALA A 230 19.71 -37.46 25.70
CA ALA A 230 19.06 -38.13 24.59
C ALA A 230 19.94 -38.04 23.33
N ASP A 231 20.27 -39.19 22.74
CA ASP A 231 21.12 -39.31 21.54
C ASP A 231 20.30 -39.53 20.25
N GLY A 232 18.98 -39.67 20.39
CA GLY A 232 18.04 -39.87 19.28
C GLY A 232 18.05 -41.29 18.72
N ASN A 233 18.76 -42.23 19.34
CA ASN A 233 18.81 -43.62 18.91
C ASN A 233 18.61 -44.59 20.08
N ARG A 234 19.53 -44.59 21.05
CA ARG A 234 19.49 -45.49 22.21
C ARG A 234 18.69 -44.88 23.36
N TYR A 235 18.88 -43.58 23.63
CA TYR A 235 18.11 -42.82 24.61
C TYR A 235 17.22 -41.84 23.85
N VAL A 236 15.91 -42.06 23.91
CA VAL A 236 14.90 -41.26 23.23
C VAL A 236 13.94 -40.73 24.29
N ILE A 237 13.67 -39.43 24.28
CA ILE A 237 12.60 -38.83 25.07
C ILE A 237 11.48 -38.49 24.08
N GLU A 238 10.32 -39.12 24.24
CA GLU A 238 9.15 -38.89 23.40
C GLU A 238 8.45 -37.56 23.73
N ASP A 239 7.59 -37.09 22.81
CA ASP A 239 6.89 -35.80 22.91
C ASP A 239 5.99 -35.70 24.15
N ASP A 240 5.55 -36.83 24.71
CA ASP A 240 4.75 -36.89 25.94
C ASP A 240 5.58 -36.91 27.23
N GLY A 241 6.91 -36.83 27.12
CA GLY A 241 7.84 -36.86 28.24
C GLY A 241 8.40 -38.24 28.59
N THR A 242 8.02 -39.30 27.89
CA THR A 242 8.44 -40.67 28.16
C THR A 242 9.89 -40.91 27.74
N LEU A 243 10.74 -41.40 28.66
CA LEU A 243 12.11 -41.83 28.35
C LEU A 243 12.11 -43.30 27.93
N ILE A 244 12.55 -43.55 26.69
CA ILE A 244 12.80 -44.86 26.13
C ILE A 244 14.32 -45.09 26.05
N ILE A 245 14.77 -46.22 26.60
CA ILE A 245 16.16 -46.68 26.53
C ILE A 245 16.16 -48.01 25.81
N SER A 246 16.69 -48.07 24.59
CA SER A 246 16.78 -49.30 23.79
C SER A 246 18.14 -49.99 23.94
N ASP A 247 18.21 -51.30 23.69
CA ASP A 247 19.44 -52.10 23.79
C ASP A 247 20.16 -52.01 25.16
N VAL A 248 19.38 -52.08 26.23
CA VAL A 248 19.78 -51.81 27.62
C VAL A 248 20.99 -52.66 28.06
N THR A 249 22.03 -52.00 28.57
CA THR A 249 23.28 -52.64 29.06
C THR A 249 23.37 -52.51 30.56
N GLU A 250 24.21 -53.30 31.25
CA GLU A 250 24.34 -53.22 32.72
C GLU A 250 24.55 -51.80 33.28
N GLN A 251 25.14 -50.89 32.48
CA GLN A 251 25.37 -49.47 32.81
C GLN A 251 24.10 -48.61 32.91
N ASP A 252 22.96 -49.14 32.46
CA ASP A 252 21.65 -48.49 32.55
C ASP A 252 20.91 -48.83 33.85
N THR A 253 21.52 -49.63 34.72
CA THR A 253 21.04 -49.83 36.09
C THR A 253 21.19 -48.54 36.87
N GLY A 254 20.13 -48.08 37.54
CA GLY A 254 20.17 -46.84 38.32
C GLY A 254 18.79 -46.34 38.75
N GLU A 255 18.75 -45.23 39.47
CA GLU A 255 17.52 -44.51 39.81
C GLU A 255 17.23 -43.41 38.80
N TYR A 256 16.03 -43.46 38.21
CA TYR A 256 15.54 -42.51 37.24
C TYR A 256 14.52 -41.56 37.85
N GLU A 257 14.73 -40.26 37.66
CA GLU A 257 13.85 -39.17 38.12
C GLU A 257 13.51 -38.26 36.95
N CYS A 258 12.23 -38.00 36.74
CA CYS A 258 11.77 -36.99 35.79
C CYS A 258 11.77 -35.62 36.46
N MET A 259 12.27 -34.62 35.75
CA MET A 259 12.24 -33.21 36.12
C MET A 259 11.44 -32.44 35.08
N ALA A 260 10.36 -31.79 35.50
CA ALA A 260 9.58 -30.93 34.63
C ALA A 260 9.82 -29.47 34.98
N LYS A 261 10.14 -28.64 33.98
CA LYS A 261 10.48 -27.24 34.17
C LYS A 261 9.75 -26.37 33.16
N SER A 262 9.09 -25.32 33.63
CA SER A 262 8.58 -24.23 32.79
C SER A 262 9.07 -22.89 33.35
N GLU A 263 8.70 -21.79 32.70
CA GLU A 263 8.99 -20.45 33.22
C GLU A 263 8.25 -20.15 34.54
N MET A 264 7.18 -20.91 34.84
CA MET A 264 6.41 -20.75 36.07
C MET A 264 7.03 -21.50 37.26
N GLY A 265 7.91 -22.48 37.04
CA GLY A 265 8.52 -23.23 38.13
C GLY A 265 9.13 -24.56 37.67
N PHE A 266 9.54 -25.39 38.64
CA PHE A 266 10.01 -26.73 38.36
C PHE A 266 9.45 -27.72 39.39
N THR A 267 9.28 -28.97 38.97
CA THR A 267 8.90 -30.08 39.84
C THR A 267 9.67 -31.34 39.47
N LYS A 268 9.76 -32.28 40.41
CA LYS A 268 10.47 -33.54 40.26
C LYS A 268 9.55 -34.70 40.59
N SER A 269 9.65 -35.78 39.83
CA SER A 269 8.90 -37.00 40.12
C SER A 269 9.50 -37.72 41.33
N ARG A 270 8.80 -38.74 41.81
CA ARG A 270 9.48 -39.79 42.58
C ARG A 270 10.54 -40.48 41.72
N LYS A 271 11.55 -41.06 42.36
CA LYS A 271 12.55 -41.90 41.70
C LYS A 271 12.00 -43.30 41.40
N ALA A 272 12.43 -43.88 40.30
CA ALA A 272 12.15 -45.27 39.91
C ALA A 272 13.45 -46.03 39.64
N ARG A 273 13.54 -47.28 40.10
CA ARG A 273 14.73 -48.11 39.94
C ARG A 273 14.66 -48.96 38.66
N ALA A 274 15.70 -48.89 37.83
CA ALA A 274 15.94 -49.86 36.76
C ALA A 274 16.88 -50.97 37.26
N VAL A 275 16.46 -52.23 37.17
CA VAL A 275 17.30 -53.41 37.48
C VAL A 275 17.46 -54.27 36.24
N ILE A 276 18.71 -54.54 35.84
CA ILE A 276 18.99 -55.29 34.61
C ILE A 276 19.37 -56.72 34.96
N THR A 277 18.60 -57.68 34.45
CA THR A 277 18.81 -59.10 34.73
C THR A 277 19.43 -59.84 33.55
N VAL A 278 20.36 -60.74 33.86
CA VAL A 278 20.95 -61.69 32.90
C VAL A 278 20.38 -63.07 33.20
N SER A 279 19.83 -63.77 32.20
CA SER A 279 19.15 -65.06 32.41
C SER A 279 19.51 -66.12 31.35
N PRO A 280 19.54 -67.42 31.73
CA PRO A 280 19.90 -68.57 30.88
C PRO A 280 18.87 -68.83 29.76
N SER A 281 19.32 -69.31 28.60
CA SER A 281 18.49 -69.37 27.38
C SER A 281 17.91 -70.75 27.08
N LEU A 282 16.58 -70.84 27.14
CA LEU A 282 15.78 -71.70 26.25
C LEU A 282 15.54 -70.89 24.97
N ARG A 283 16.09 -71.34 23.85
CA ARG A 283 15.98 -70.65 22.56
C ARG A 283 15.25 -71.54 21.57
N PHE A 284 14.07 -71.13 21.13
CA PHE A 284 13.40 -71.78 20.02
C PHE A 284 14.27 -71.66 18.76
N THR A 285 14.66 -72.80 18.19
CA THR A 285 15.41 -72.91 16.94
C THR A 285 14.48 -72.97 15.73
N GLU A 286 13.22 -73.34 15.94
CA GLU A 286 12.18 -73.31 14.93
C GLU A 286 10.87 -72.87 15.60
N LEU A 287 10.28 -71.78 15.11
CA LEU A 287 9.05 -71.20 15.66
C LEU A 287 7.84 -71.68 14.84
N PRO A 288 6.68 -71.90 15.48
CA PRO A 288 5.47 -72.19 14.73
C PRO A 288 5.00 -70.95 14.00
N GLU A 289 4.66 -71.10 12.72
CA GLU A 289 4.14 -70.01 11.89
C GLU A 289 2.61 -69.97 11.98
N SER A 290 2.03 -68.77 12.13
CA SER A 290 0.57 -68.58 12.08
C SER A 290 0.02 -68.99 10.72
N GLN A 291 -1.09 -69.73 10.71
CA GLN A 291 -1.69 -70.28 9.51
C GLN A 291 -3.14 -69.81 9.38
N THR A 292 -3.56 -69.53 8.15
CA THR A 292 -4.96 -69.33 7.81
C THR A 292 -5.39 -70.50 6.91
N VAL A 293 -6.27 -71.36 7.41
CA VAL A 293 -6.60 -72.66 6.79
C VAL A 293 -8.10 -72.75 6.59
N GLN A 294 -8.54 -73.31 5.46
CA GLN A 294 -9.97 -73.48 5.16
C GLN A 294 -10.56 -74.67 5.93
N VAL A 295 -11.86 -74.59 6.23
CA VAL A 295 -12.60 -75.70 6.86
C VAL A 295 -12.40 -76.98 6.03
N GLY A 296 -11.97 -78.06 6.68
CA GLY A 296 -11.73 -79.37 6.07
C GLY A 296 -10.29 -79.64 5.60
N VAL A 297 -9.40 -78.64 5.63
CA VAL A 297 -7.97 -78.80 5.30
C VAL A 297 -7.16 -79.09 6.57
N ASP A 298 -6.03 -79.79 6.46
CA ASP A 298 -5.16 -80.07 7.60
C ASP A 298 -4.27 -78.85 7.93
N ALA A 299 -4.01 -78.62 9.22
CA ALA A 299 -3.08 -77.60 9.70
C ALA A 299 -1.95 -78.25 10.50
N SER A 300 -0.76 -77.65 10.49
CA SER A 300 0.37 -78.17 11.26
C SER A 300 1.31 -77.09 11.76
N PHE A 301 1.75 -77.18 13.01
CA PHE A 301 2.65 -76.24 13.67
C PHE A 301 3.93 -76.94 14.14
N THR A 302 5.08 -76.46 13.70
CA THR A 302 6.40 -76.97 14.12
C THR A 302 7.02 -76.05 15.16
N CYS A 303 7.59 -76.61 16.22
CA CYS A 303 8.23 -75.89 17.30
C CYS A 303 9.45 -76.67 17.81
N LYS A 304 10.66 -76.17 17.57
CA LYS A 304 11.91 -76.78 18.08
C LYS A 304 12.60 -75.83 19.01
N VAL A 305 13.16 -76.36 20.09
CA VAL A 305 13.82 -75.57 21.15
C VAL A 305 15.15 -76.18 21.52
N ASP A 306 16.15 -75.32 21.66
CA ASP A 306 17.48 -75.64 22.14
C ASP A 306 17.65 -75.02 23.54
N GLY A 307 18.16 -75.80 24.49
CA GLY A 307 18.29 -75.34 25.87
C GLY A 307 18.98 -76.36 26.77
N ARG A 308 19.60 -75.85 27.84
CA ARG A 308 20.32 -76.69 28.80
C ARG A 308 19.80 -76.44 30.22
N PRO A 309 19.28 -77.47 30.94
CA PRO A 309 19.07 -78.85 30.49
C PRO A 309 18.03 -78.97 29.36
N ALA A 310 18.05 -80.09 28.63
CA ALA A 310 17.16 -80.32 27.48
C ALA A 310 15.68 -80.14 27.88
N PRO A 311 14.90 -79.29 27.19
CA PRO A 311 13.51 -79.02 27.54
C PRO A 311 12.53 -80.04 26.95
N THR A 312 11.38 -80.20 27.61
CA THR A 312 10.21 -80.93 27.10
C THR A 312 9.21 -79.95 26.49
N ILE A 313 8.57 -80.31 25.37
CA ILE A 313 7.59 -79.47 24.66
C ILE A 313 6.16 -79.93 24.93
N GLN A 314 5.26 -78.98 25.19
CA GLN A 314 3.82 -79.19 25.35
C GLN A 314 3.02 -78.15 24.56
N TRP A 315 1.88 -78.55 24.01
CA TRP A 315 0.99 -77.66 23.26
C TRP A 315 -0.25 -77.29 24.06
N TRP A 316 -0.64 -76.03 23.94
CA TRP A 316 -1.79 -75.44 24.62
C TRP A 316 -2.69 -74.75 23.62
N ARG A 317 -3.99 -74.77 23.90
CA ARG A 317 -5.00 -74.06 23.12
C ARG A 317 -5.96 -73.37 24.07
N ASN A 318 -6.13 -72.06 23.91
CA ASN A 318 -7.02 -71.24 24.75
C ASN A 318 -6.75 -71.43 26.26
N GLY A 319 -5.47 -71.57 26.65
CA GLY A 319 -5.06 -71.71 28.05
C GLY A 319 -5.27 -73.11 28.67
N GLN A 320 -5.78 -74.09 27.93
CA GLN A 320 -5.84 -75.49 28.37
C GLN A 320 -4.83 -76.35 27.59
N MET A 321 -4.25 -77.34 28.26
CA MET A 321 -3.33 -78.29 27.64
C MET A 321 -4.10 -79.08 26.57
N LEU A 322 -3.52 -79.19 25.38
CA LEU A 322 -4.19 -79.77 24.23
C LEU A 322 -4.42 -81.28 24.45
N ASP A 323 -5.67 -81.72 24.39
CA ASP A 323 -6.02 -83.13 24.53
C ASP A 323 -5.68 -83.89 23.23
N VAL A 324 -4.84 -84.91 23.33
CA VAL A 324 -4.29 -85.64 22.17
C VAL A 324 -5.21 -86.82 21.84
N GLY A 325 -5.86 -86.77 20.68
CA GLY A 325 -6.78 -87.80 20.22
C GLY A 325 -7.73 -87.32 19.11
N GLY A 326 -8.23 -88.26 18.30
CA GLY A 326 -9.14 -87.94 17.19
C GLY A 326 -8.42 -87.23 16.03
N ARG A 327 -8.77 -85.96 15.78
CA ARG A 327 -8.23 -85.14 14.67
C ARG A 327 -6.91 -84.44 15.01
N ILE A 328 -6.45 -84.49 16.25
CA ILE A 328 -5.26 -83.76 16.71
C ILE A 328 -4.18 -84.78 17.07
N ALA A 329 -2.99 -84.63 16.49
CA ALA A 329 -1.82 -85.47 16.73
C ALA A 329 -0.61 -84.61 17.10
N ILE A 330 0.19 -85.07 18.06
CA ILE A 330 1.49 -84.48 18.39
C ILE A 330 2.57 -85.52 18.10
N GLU A 331 3.52 -85.14 17.26
CA GLU A 331 4.59 -85.98 16.71
C GLU A 331 5.97 -85.37 17.06
N ASP A 332 7.05 -86.08 16.72
CA ASP A 332 8.44 -85.63 16.87
C ASP A 332 8.80 -85.11 18.28
N GLU A 333 8.57 -85.94 19.30
CA GLU A 333 8.88 -85.64 20.71
C GLU A 333 8.25 -84.33 21.23
N GLY A 334 7.10 -83.95 20.67
CA GLY A 334 6.36 -82.74 21.04
C GLY A 334 6.61 -81.56 20.09
N SER A 335 7.54 -81.67 19.15
CA SER A 335 7.93 -80.58 18.27
C SER A 335 7.00 -80.35 17.07
N LEU A 336 6.09 -81.27 16.74
CA LEU A 336 5.15 -81.10 15.63
C LEU A 336 3.71 -81.35 16.08
N LEU A 337 2.84 -80.33 15.96
CA LEU A 337 1.40 -80.44 16.18
C LEU A 337 0.69 -80.51 14.83
N LYS A 338 -0.15 -81.52 14.60
CA LYS A 338 -1.02 -81.67 13.42
C LYS A 338 -2.49 -81.68 13.80
N ILE A 339 -3.32 -80.99 13.03
CA ILE A 339 -4.77 -80.90 13.18
C ILE A 339 -5.40 -81.26 11.84
N PHE A 340 -6.01 -82.44 11.76
CA PHE A 340 -6.63 -82.96 10.55
C PHE A 340 -8.05 -82.43 10.35
N ALA A 341 -8.39 -82.10 9.11
CA ALA A 341 -9.69 -81.57 8.70
C ALA A 341 -10.21 -80.49 9.66
N VAL A 342 -9.52 -79.33 9.69
CA VAL A 342 -9.81 -78.24 10.63
C VAL A 342 -11.26 -77.76 10.52
N LYS A 343 -11.88 -77.45 11.64
CA LYS A 343 -13.23 -76.87 11.72
C LYS A 343 -13.10 -75.40 12.08
N GLU A 344 -14.13 -74.59 11.82
CA GLU A 344 -14.14 -73.18 12.26
C GLU A 344 -13.86 -73.07 13.78
N SER A 345 -14.41 -74.01 14.54
CA SER A 345 -14.15 -74.17 15.97
C SER A 345 -12.72 -74.57 16.31
N ASP A 346 -11.80 -74.74 15.36
CA ASP A 346 -10.37 -74.99 15.56
C ASP A 346 -9.54 -73.68 15.49
N SER A 347 -10.17 -72.56 15.08
CA SER A 347 -9.62 -71.21 15.20
C SER A 347 -9.23 -70.91 16.64
N ALA A 348 -7.95 -70.69 16.88
CA ALA A 348 -7.41 -70.39 18.19
C ALA A 348 -5.93 -70.01 18.08
N ARG A 349 -5.41 -69.43 19.15
CA ARG A 349 -3.97 -69.35 19.37
C ARG A 349 -3.46 -70.67 19.95
N TYR A 350 -2.54 -71.32 19.23
CA TYR A 350 -1.85 -72.52 19.68
C TYR A 350 -0.49 -72.12 20.25
N VAL A 351 -0.23 -72.49 21.48
CA VAL A 351 0.98 -72.12 22.22
C VAL A 351 1.85 -73.37 22.41
N CYS A 352 3.07 -73.30 21.91
CA CYS A 352 4.13 -74.26 22.19
C CYS A 352 4.90 -73.80 23.43
N GLN A 353 4.83 -74.58 24.51
CA GLN A 353 5.54 -74.34 25.76
C GLN A 353 6.68 -75.35 25.90
N ALA A 354 7.91 -74.85 25.97
CA ALA A 354 9.10 -75.62 26.28
C ALA A 354 9.48 -75.44 27.75
N LYS A 355 9.72 -76.52 28.49
CA LYS A 355 10.04 -76.48 29.93
C LYS A 355 11.25 -77.33 30.27
N ASN A 356 12.18 -76.80 31.07
CA ASN A 356 13.24 -77.55 31.72
C ASN A 356 13.29 -77.22 33.23
N SER A 357 14.29 -77.74 33.94
CA SER A 357 14.45 -77.50 35.39
C SER A 357 14.70 -76.03 35.77
N ASN A 358 15.09 -75.20 34.81
CA ASN A 358 15.54 -73.81 35.02
C ASN A 358 14.52 -72.77 34.54
N GLY A 359 13.41 -73.20 33.95
CA GLY A 359 12.35 -72.31 33.49
C GLY A 359 11.52 -72.93 32.38
N TYR A 360 10.59 -72.12 31.88
CA TYR A 360 9.84 -72.43 30.67
C TYR A 360 9.94 -71.25 29.70
N ALA A 361 9.87 -71.55 28.42
CA ALA A 361 9.75 -70.57 27.34
C ALA A 361 8.54 -70.95 26.49
N GLU A 362 7.82 -69.95 25.99
CA GLU A 362 6.65 -70.15 25.15
C GLU A 362 6.81 -69.40 23.84
N THR A 363 6.29 -70.01 22.79
CA THR A 363 6.03 -69.36 21.51
C THR A 363 4.64 -69.75 21.05
N SER A 364 4.05 -68.99 20.14
CA SER A 364 2.67 -69.21 19.74
C SER A 364 2.44 -68.88 18.28
N ALA A 365 1.53 -69.60 17.67
CA ALA A 365 1.03 -69.34 16.33
C ALA A 365 -0.50 -69.30 16.37
N ASP A 366 -1.09 -68.41 15.58
CA ASP A 366 -2.53 -68.31 15.43
C ASP A 366 -2.99 -69.20 14.27
N LEU A 367 -3.95 -70.09 14.53
CA LEU A 367 -4.74 -70.72 13.48
C LEU A 367 -6.00 -69.87 13.28
N ARG A 368 -6.11 -69.19 12.15
CA ARG A 368 -7.37 -68.57 11.72
C ARG A 368 -8.03 -69.52 10.73
N VAL A 369 -9.00 -70.28 11.20
CA VAL A 369 -9.89 -71.04 10.31
C VAL A 369 -10.93 -70.07 9.79
N VAL A 370 -10.69 -69.60 8.56
CA VAL A 370 -11.59 -68.69 7.88
C VAL A 370 -12.65 -69.49 7.14
N ASP A 371 -13.91 -69.16 7.42
CA ASP A 371 -15.00 -69.28 6.46
C ASP A 371 -15.28 -67.88 5.90
N GLU A 372 -14.29 -67.28 5.24
CA GLU A 372 -14.39 -65.90 4.76
C GLU A 372 -14.27 -65.82 3.25
N SER A 373 -15.41 -65.43 2.69
CA SER A 373 -15.66 -65.06 1.31
C SER A 373 -14.72 -63.97 0.82
N TYR A 374 -14.09 -64.26 -0.30
CA TYR A 374 -13.34 -63.34 -1.14
C TYR A 374 -14.09 -62.04 -1.50
N SER A 375 -13.42 -60.87 -1.49
CA SER A 375 -14.04 -59.58 -1.85
C SER A 375 -13.36 -58.90 -3.07
N PRO A 376 -14.14 -58.56 -4.12
CA PRO A 376 -13.62 -57.85 -5.28
C PRO A 376 -13.25 -56.38 -4.96
N PRO A 377 -12.41 -55.72 -5.78
CA PRO A 377 -12.08 -54.31 -5.64
C PRO A 377 -13.33 -53.42 -5.75
N LYS A 378 -13.35 -52.31 -5.00
CA LYS A 378 -14.38 -51.28 -5.04
C LYS A 378 -13.74 -49.89 -5.07
N LEU A 379 -14.19 -49.03 -5.98
CA LEU A 379 -13.76 -47.63 -6.05
C LEU A 379 -14.53 -46.81 -5.00
N THR A 380 -13.82 -46.10 -4.13
CA THR A 380 -14.41 -45.21 -3.11
C THR A 380 -14.43 -43.74 -3.54
N TYR A 381 -13.59 -43.38 -4.51
CA TYR A 381 -13.59 -42.05 -5.09
C TYR A 381 -13.19 -42.15 -6.57
N GLU A 382 -14.16 -41.93 -7.46
CA GLU A 382 -14.03 -42.15 -8.89
C GLU A 382 -13.51 -40.90 -9.63
N PRO A 383 -12.82 -41.06 -10.78
CA PRO A 383 -12.46 -39.97 -11.65
C PRO A 383 -13.71 -39.33 -12.29
N HIS A 384 -13.72 -38.00 -12.44
CA HIS A 384 -14.81 -37.24 -13.06
C HIS A 384 -14.28 -36.33 -14.19
N ASP A 385 -15.13 -36.04 -15.17
CA ASP A 385 -14.79 -35.20 -16.32
C ASP A 385 -14.29 -33.81 -15.90
N MET A 386 -13.23 -33.33 -16.54
CA MET A 386 -12.60 -32.04 -16.21
C MET A 386 -11.99 -31.35 -17.42
N GLU A 387 -11.91 -30.02 -17.35
CA GLU A 387 -11.21 -29.18 -18.32
C GLU A 387 -9.90 -28.67 -17.75
N ALA A 388 -8.84 -28.65 -18.58
CA ALA A 388 -7.51 -28.22 -18.20
C ALA A 388 -6.90 -27.30 -19.25
N GLU A 389 -6.11 -26.31 -18.82
CA GLU A 389 -5.34 -25.45 -19.71
C GLU A 389 -3.99 -26.08 -20.04
N SER A 390 -3.49 -25.87 -21.27
CA SER A 390 -2.15 -26.31 -21.65
C SER A 390 -1.08 -25.70 -20.73
N GLY A 391 -0.21 -26.52 -20.16
CA GLY A 391 0.84 -26.14 -19.20
C GLY A 391 0.46 -26.33 -17.73
N ALA A 392 -0.82 -26.59 -17.43
CA ALA A 392 -1.29 -26.81 -16.07
C ALA A 392 -0.77 -28.12 -15.45
N ILE A 393 -0.95 -28.25 -14.12
CA ILE A 393 -0.77 -29.50 -13.37
C ILE A 393 -2.16 -29.91 -12.89
N ILE A 394 -2.59 -31.15 -13.17
CA ILE A 394 -3.93 -31.65 -12.82
C ILE A 394 -3.85 -32.96 -12.03
N GLU A 395 -4.83 -33.19 -11.15
CA GLU A 395 -5.03 -34.44 -10.42
C GLU A 395 -6.31 -35.11 -10.90
N ILE A 396 -6.20 -36.37 -11.34
CA ILE A 396 -7.34 -37.23 -11.66
C ILE A 396 -7.56 -38.21 -10.49
N PRO A 397 -8.63 -38.05 -9.70
CA PRO A 397 -8.83 -38.83 -8.50
C PRO A 397 -9.10 -40.31 -8.81
N CYS A 398 -8.53 -41.23 -8.02
CA CYS A 398 -8.94 -42.63 -7.98
C CYS A 398 -8.55 -43.28 -6.64
N ARG A 399 -9.51 -43.64 -5.80
CA ARG A 399 -9.29 -44.32 -4.49
C ARG A 399 -10.03 -45.66 -4.45
N VAL A 400 -9.42 -46.69 -3.84
CA VAL A 400 -9.84 -48.10 -3.97
C VAL A 400 -9.76 -48.87 -2.64
N GLU A 401 -10.72 -49.76 -2.42
CA GLU A 401 -10.77 -50.79 -1.36
C GLU A 401 -10.90 -52.21 -1.97
N GLY A 402 -10.55 -53.28 -1.26
CA GLY A 402 -10.68 -54.68 -1.71
C GLY A 402 -9.62 -55.63 -1.12
N PHE A 403 -9.91 -56.94 -1.05
CA PHE A 403 -8.96 -57.91 -0.47
C PHE A 403 -8.86 -59.21 -1.28
N PRO A 404 -7.65 -59.61 -1.72
CA PRO A 404 -6.33 -58.99 -1.52
C PRO A 404 -6.22 -57.58 -2.13
N LYS A 405 -5.24 -56.79 -1.65
CA LYS A 405 -5.07 -55.38 -2.02
C LYS A 405 -5.03 -55.21 -3.55
N PRO A 406 -5.96 -54.44 -4.16
CA PRO A 406 -6.01 -54.31 -5.61
C PRO A 406 -4.82 -53.54 -6.18
N VAL A 407 -4.33 -53.97 -7.34
CA VAL A 407 -3.33 -53.26 -8.14
C VAL A 407 -4.04 -52.21 -9.00
N ILE A 408 -3.61 -50.96 -8.91
CA ILE A 408 -4.18 -49.84 -9.67
C ILE A 408 -3.34 -49.59 -10.92
N GLN A 409 -4.01 -49.54 -12.07
CA GLN A 409 -3.42 -49.20 -13.36
C GLN A 409 -4.20 -48.06 -13.99
N TRP A 410 -3.48 -47.11 -14.59
CA TRP A 410 -4.06 -46.02 -15.36
C TRP A 410 -3.84 -46.25 -16.85
N LYS A 411 -4.88 -46.00 -17.64
CA LYS A 411 -4.82 -45.95 -19.10
C LYS A 411 -5.34 -44.62 -19.62
N LYS A 412 -4.74 -44.09 -20.68
CA LYS A 412 -5.27 -42.98 -21.47
C LYS A 412 -5.66 -43.52 -22.84
N ASP A 413 -6.93 -43.36 -23.22
CA ASP A 413 -7.48 -43.82 -24.49
C ASP A 413 -7.12 -45.29 -24.79
N GLY A 414 -7.16 -46.15 -23.77
CA GLY A 414 -6.83 -47.57 -23.85
C GLY A 414 -5.34 -47.93 -23.76
N THR A 415 -4.43 -46.95 -23.76
CA THR A 415 -2.98 -47.17 -23.66
C THR A 415 -2.48 -46.91 -22.24
N ALA A 416 -1.56 -47.73 -21.72
CA ALA A 416 -0.98 -47.52 -20.39
C ALA A 416 -0.31 -46.14 -20.28
N VAL A 417 -0.53 -45.45 -19.16
CA VAL A 417 0.02 -44.12 -18.96
C VAL A 417 1.48 -44.23 -18.50
N GLU A 418 2.42 -43.78 -19.34
CA GLU A 418 3.87 -43.87 -19.09
C GLU A 418 4.57 -42.50 -19.25
N GLY A 419 5.64 -42.28 -18.48
CA GLY A 419 6.50 -41.09 -18.59
C GLY A 419 6.60 -40.25 -17.31
N SER A 420 7.64 -39.42 -17.22
CA SER A 420 7.97 -38.64 -16.01
C SER A 420 6.94 -37.57 -15.63
N ARG A 421 6.04 -37.21 -16.57
CA ARG A 421 4.93 -36.27 -16.39
C ARG A 421 3.72 -36.90 -15.67
N PHE A 422 3.65 -38.22 -15.56
CA PHE A 422 2.54 -38.94 -14.93
C PHE A 422 3.00 -39.56 -13.62
N ARG A 423 2.35 -39.23 -12.50
CA ARG A 423 2.68 -39.78 -11.18
C ARG A 423 1.44 -40.26 -10.46
N VAL A 424 1.43 -41.53 -10.07
CA VAL A 424 0.35 -42.10 -9.26
C VAL A 424 0.67 -41.91 -7.79
N SER A 425 -0.27 -41.36 -7.03
CA SER A 425 -0.14 -41.13 -5.60
C SER A 425 -0.24 -42.44 -4.81
N ARG A 426 0.18 -42.44 -3.54
CA ARG A 426 0.02 -43.61 -2.65
C ARG A 426 -1.46 -44.04 -2.47
N GLY A 427 -2.40 -43.12 -2.71
CA GLY A 427 -3.84 -43.36 -2.64
C GLY A 427 -4.51 -43.75 -3.96
N GLY A 428 -3.77 -43.79 -5.08
CA GLY A 428 -4.25 -44.24 -6.39
C GLY A 428 -4.58 -43.13 -7.41
N SER A 429 -4.67 -41.86 -7.01
CA SER A 429 -4.90 -40.72 -7.91
C SER A 429 -3.73 -40.50 -8.89
N LEU A 430 -4.02 -40.08 -10.12
CA LEU A 430 -3.02 -39.76 -11.14
C LEU A 430 -2.76 -38.24 -11.21
N TYR A 431 -1.52 -37.83 -11.01
CA TYR A 431 -1.05 -36.47 -11.28
C TYR A 431 -0.43 -36.38 -12.68
N LEU A 432 -0.87 -35.40 -13.46
CA LEU A 432 -0.29 -35.06 -14.76
C LEU A 432 0.33 -33.66 -14.71
N TYR A 433 1.63 -33.59 -14.98
CA TYR A 433 2.41 -32.35 -15.00
C TYR A 433 2.63 -31.84 -16.43
N ASN A 434 2.53 -30.52 -16.62
CA ASN A 434 2.73 -29.87 -17.92
C ASN A 434 1.79 -30.47 -19.00
N VAL A 435 0.48 -30.30 -18.78
CA VAL A 435 -0.59 -30.80 -19.65
C VAL A 435 -0.47 -30.21 -21.06
N THR A 436 -0.70 -30.99 -22.09
CA THR A 436 -0.64 -30.59 -23.50
C THR A 436 -1.93 -30.99 -24.22
N ALA A 437 -2.18 -30.47 -25.42
CA ALA A 437 -3.34 -30.89 -26.21
C ALA A 437 -3.41 -32.40 -26.46
N ALA A 438 -2.23 -33.04 -26.59
CA ALA A 438 -2.09 -34.49 -26.74
C ALA A 438 -2.50 -35.27 -25.49
N ASP A 439 -2.68 -34.59 -24.35
CA ASP A 439 -3.21 -35.16 -23.12
C ASP A 439 -4.75 -35.10 -23.05
N THR A 440 -5.43 -34.52 -24.04
CA THR A 440 -6.89 -34.69 -24.18
C THR A 440 -7.21 -36.16 -24.43
N GLY A 441 -8.14 -36.72 -23.67
CA GLY A 441 -8.48 -38.13 -23.79
C GLY A 441 -9.27 -38.66 -22.60
N ARG A 442 -9.71 -39.92 -22.70
CA ARG A 442 -10.36 -40.65 -21.61
C ARG A 442 -9.31 -41.34 -20.76
N TYR A 443 -9.29 -41.00 -19.48
CA TYR A 443 -8.43 -41.62 -18.49
C TYR A 443 -9.22 -42.66 -17.71
N GLU A 444 -8.79 -43.92 -17.78
CA GLU A 444 -9.37 -45.05 -17.07
C GLU A 444 -8.50 -45.43 -15.88
N CYS A 445 -9.10 -45.45 -14.69
CA CYS A 445 -8.52 -46.10 -13.52
C CYS A 445 -9.05 -47.53 -13.43
N SER A 446 -8.16 -48.51 -13.28
CA SER A 446 -8.49 -49.93 -13.19
C SER A 446 -7.82 -50.55 -11.97
N ALA A 447 -8.63 -50.96 -11.00
CA ALA A 447 -8.21 -51.69 -9.81
C ALA A 447 -8.52 -53.18 -9.95
N VAL A 448 -7.51 -54.04 -9.82
CA VAL A 448 -7.67 -55.50 -10.00
C VAL A 448 -7.07 -56.24 -8.82
N ASN A 449 -7.82 -57.19 -8.28
CA ASN A 449 -7.28 -58.27 -7.45
C ASN A 449 -7.75 -59.61 -8.03
N GLN A 450 -7.35 -60.72 -7.40
CA GLN A 450 -7.70 -62.06 -7.89
C GLN A 450 -9.20 -62.41 -7.80
N TYR A 451 -10.03 -61.54 -7.21
CA TYR A 451 -11.47 -61.76 -6.99
C TYR A 451 -12.37 -60.79 -7.75
N GLY A 452 -11.81 -59.80 -8.44
CA GLY A 452 -12.59 -58.95 -9.32
C GLY A 452 -11.82 -57.74 -9.83
N ARG A 453 -12.54 -56.88 -10.55
CA ARG A 453 -12.02 -55.63 -11.13
C ARG A 453 -13.03 -54.52 -10.89
N ALA A 454 -12.55 -53.34 -10.49
CA ALA A 454 -13.31 -52.09 -10.51
C ALA A 454 -12.66 -51.10 -11.46
N THR A 455 -13.48 -50.45 -12.29
CA THR A 455 -13.02 -49.46 -13.28
C THR A 455 -13.93 -48.25 -13.31
N ALA A 456 -13.33 -47.08 -13.48
CA ALA A 456 -14.03 -45.84 -13.78
C ALA A 456 -13.20 -44.97 -14.74
N GLN A 457 -13.88 -44.12 -15.50
CA GLN A 457 -13.26 -43.27 -16.52
C GLN A 457 -13.70 -41.82 -16.38
N ALA A 458 -12.79 -40.90 -16.73
CA ALA A 458 -13.09 -39.49 -16.90
C ALA A 458 -12.53 -38.96 -18.22
N LEU A 459 -13.24 -38.03 -18.85
CA LEU A 459 -12.75 -37.26 -19.98
C LEU A 459 -12.00 -36.04 -19.48
N VAL A 460 -10.72 -35.94 -19.84
CA VAL A 460 -9.93 -34.71 -19.69
C VAL A 460 -9.95 -33.98 -21.02
N ARG A 461 -10.48 -32.75 -21.04
CA ARG A 461 -10.40 -31.85 -22.21
C ARG A 461 -9.34 -30.80 -21.97
N VAL A 462 -8.31 -30.79 -22.82
CA VAL A 462 -7.27 -29.76 -22.76
C VAL A 462 -7.61 -28.66 -23.75
N ARG A 463 -7.87 -27.45 -23.25
CA ARG A 463 -7.99 -26.27 -24.10
C ARG A 463 -6.60 -25.83 -24.55
N GLN A 464 -6.38 -25.77 -25.87
CA GLN A 464 -5.23 -25.06 -26.41
C GLN A 464 -5.48 -23.55 -26.27
N PRO A 465 -4.45 -22.75 -25.96
CA PRO A 465 -4.54 -21.31 -26.18
C PRO A 465 -4.81 -21.08 -27.67
N GLU A 466 -5.80 -20.25 -28.00
CA GLU A 466 -6.02 -19.90 -29.40
C GLU A 466 -4.76 -19.20 -29.94
N ALA A 467 -4.50 -19.26 -31.26
CA ALA A 467 -3.34 -18.59 -31.84
C ALA A 467 -3.27 -17.08 -31.49
N ALA A 468 -4.45 -16.48 -31.28
CA ALA A 468 -4.57 -15.10 -30.85
C ALA A 468 -4.16 -14.87 -29.37
N ASP A 469 -4.29 -15.88 -28.50
CA ASP A 469 -3.80 -15.80 -27.10
C ASP A 469 -2.27 -15.89 -27.05
N VAL A 470 -1.66 -16.68 -27.94
CA VAL A 470 -0.19 -16.74 -28.09
C VAL A 470 0.37 -15.39 -28.56
N LEU A 471 -0.32 -14.72 -29.49
CA LEU A 471 0.04 -13.36 -29.94
C LEU A 471 -0.02 -12.37 -28.77
N VAL A 472 -1.10 -12.40 -28.00
CA VAL A 472 -1.29 -11.53 -26.82
C VAL A 472 -0.18 -11.74 -25.80
N ILE A 473 0.12 -13.00 -25.44
CA ILE A 473 1.17 -13.32 -24.46
C ILE A 473 2.56 -12.88 -24.94
N ARG A 474 2.89 -13.11 -26.22
CA ARG A 474 4.16 -12.65 -26.80
C ARG A 474 4.27 -11.13 -26.77
N ALA A 475 3.25 -10.43 -27.27
CA ALA A 475 3.25 -8.97 -27.29
C ALA A 475 3.32 -8.35 -25.89
N PHE A 476 2.65 -8.96 -24.90
CA PHE A 476 2.72 -8.59 -23.50
C PHE A 476 4.12 -8.76 -22.91
N LYS A 477 4.78 -9.88 -23.19
CA LYS A 477 6.15 -10.14 -22.72
C LYS A 477 7.12 -9.12 -23.30
N ASP A 478 7.06 -8.89 -24.61
CA ASP A 478 7.88 -7.90 -25.30
C ASP A 478 7.65 -6.49 -24.71
N ALA A 479 6.38 -6.12 -24.49
CA ALA A 479 6.02 -4.84 -23.89
C ALA A 479 6.59 -4.69 -22.47
N THR A 480 6.51 -5.74 -21.66
CA THR A 480 7.04 -5.72 -20.29
C THR A 480 8.56 -5.52 -20.29
N GLU A 481 9.29 -6.26 -21.13
CA GLU A 481 10.75 -6.14 -21.24
C GLU A 481 11.17 -4.76 -21.77
N GLU A 482 10.44 -4.20 -22.74
CA GLU A 482 10.68 -2.86 -23.29
C GLU A 482 10.47 -1.77 -22.24
N ILE A 483 9.35 -1.79 -21.51
CA ILE A 483 9.02 -0.81 -20.47
C ILE A 483 10.00 -0.91 -19.28
N ASP A 484 10.30 -2.12 -18.81
CA ASP A 484 11.24 -2.29 -17.70
C ASP A 484 12.65 -1.82 -18.06
N ARG A 485 13.08 -2.08 -19.30
CA ARG A 485 14.35 -1.56 -19.81
C ARG A 485 14.34 -0.04 -19.89
N ALA A 486 13.25 0.57 -20.37
CA ALA A 486 13.09 2.01 -20.44
C ALA A 486 13.13 2.69 -19.07
N ILE A 487 12.42 2.13 -18.08
CA ILE A 487 12.43 2.60 -16.70
C ILE A 487 13.83 2.47 -16.10
N ASN A 488 14.50 1.34 -16.29
CA ASN A 488 15.86 1.12 -15.78
C ASN A 488 16.87 2.07 -16.43
N ASN A 489 16.79 2.29 -17.74
CA ASN A 489 17.62 3.27 -18.44
C ASN A 489 17.37 4.69 -17.93
N THR A 490 16.10 5.03 -17.67
CA THR A 490 15.71 6.31 -17.06
C THR A 490 16.34 6.45 -15.67
N LEU A 491 16.26 5.43 -14.83
CA LEU A 491 16.88 5.43 -13.51
C LEU A 491 18.42 5.51 -13.57
N ILE A 492 19.06 4.81 -14.51
CA ILE A 492 20.52 4.87 -14.69
C ILE A 492 20.96 6.26 -15.16
N ASP A 493 20.26 6.86 -16.13
CA ASP A 493 20.52 8.24 -16.58
C ASP A 493 20.36 9.23 -15.42
N LEU A 494 19.32 9.06 -14.60
CA LEU A 494 19.06 9.88 -13.41
C LEU A 494 20.14 9.75 -12.33
N LEU A 495 20.66 8.54 -12.10
CA LEU A 495 21.53 8.21 -10.96
C LEU A 495 23.03 8.16 -11.30
N SER A 496 23.41 8.14 -12.58
CA SER A 496 24.81 8.11 -12.98
C SER A 496 25.49 9.48 -12.81
N GLY A 497 26.75 9.49 -12.33
CA GLY A 497 27.56 10.71 -12.11
C GLY A 497 27.87 11.57 -13.36
N SER A 498 27.34 11.21 -14.54
CA SER A 498 27.32 12.06 -15.74
C SER A 498 26.21 13.11 -15.73
N ALA A 499 25.33 13.11 -14.71
CA ALA A 499 24.26 14.06 -14.42
C ALA A 499 24.68 15.54 -14.28
N ARG A 500 25.97 15.88 -14.46
CA ARG A 500 26.45 17.28 -14.55
C ARG A 500 25.80 18.07 -15.70
N THR A 501 25.10 17.43 -16.65
CA THR A 501 24.54 18.11 -17.83
C THR A 501 23.03 18.38 -17.78
N ASN A 502 22.25 17.74 -16.91
CA ASN A 502 20.82 18.06 -16.73
C ASN A 502 20.26 17.48 -15.40
N PRO A 503 20.34 18.24 -14.29
CA PRO A 503 20.02 17.72 -12.97
C PRO A 503 18.50 17.55 -12.70
N LEU A 504 17.64 18.30 -13.43
CA LEU A 504 16.19 18.57 -13.24
C LEU A 504 15.22 17.39 -13.30
N ARG A 505 15.77 16.19 -13.31
CA ARG A 505 15.08 14.98 -13.73
C ARG A 505 14.64 14.15 -12.53
N LEU A 506 15.34 14.23 -11.39
CA LEU A 506 15.00 13.46 -10.19
C LEU A 506 13.69 13.91 -9.52
N ALA A 507 13.40 15.21 -9.47
CA ALA A 507 12.14 15.70 -8.92
C ALA A 507 10.93 15.54 -9.88
N ARG A 508 11.18 15.24 -11.16
CA ARG A 508 10.15 15.07 -12.20
C ARG A 508 9.85 13.62 -12.53
N PHE A 509 10.70 12.70 -12.07
CA PHE A 509 10.45 11.29 -12.20
C PHE A 509 9.44 10.86 -11.12
N PRO A 510 8.38 10.10 -11.47
CA PRO A 510 7.42 9.64 -10.49
C PRO A 510 8.06 8.93 -9.31
N ASP A 511 7.53 9.17 -8.11
CA ASP A 511 7.89 8.43 -6.89
C ASP A 511 7.53 6.94 -7.00
N ALA A 512 7.85 6.14 -5.98
CA ALA A 512 7.61 4.70 -6.04
C ALA A 512 6.12 4.34 -6.24
N VAL A 513 5.20 5.12 -5.65
CA VAL A 513 3.75 4.90 -5.76
C VAL A 513 3.25 5.30 -7.14
N GLY A 514 3.70 6.44 -7.67
CA GLY A 514 3.44 6.89 -9.03
C GLY A 514 3.98 5.92 -10.08
N ARG A 515 5.18 5.36 -9.89
CA ARG A 515 5.70 4.31 -10.78
C ARG A 515 4.87 3.04 -10.71
N ALA A 516 4.43 2.65 -9.51
CA ALA A 516 3.54 1.52 -9.35
C ALA A 516 2.22 1.76 -10.10
N ALA A 517 1.65 2.97 -10.05
CA ALA A 517 0.42 3.34 -10.75
C ALA A 517 0.56 3.43 -12.27
N ALA A 518 1.66 4.02 -12.78
CA ALA A 518 1.89 4.25 -14.20
C ALA A 518 2.30 2.98 -14.97
N ARG A 519 3.18 2.15 -14.39
CA ARG A 519 3.83 1.05 -15.11
C ARG A 519 2.83 0.05 -15.73
N PRO A 520 1.79 -0.43 -15.02
CA PRO A 520 0.80 -1.34 -15.62
C PRO A 520 0.03 -0.73 -16.78
N ALA A 521 -0.31 0.57 -16.70
CA ALA A 521 -0.99 1.25 -17.79
C ALA A 521 -0.10 1.36 -19.04
N GLU A 522 1.18 1.67 -18.86
CA GLU A 522 2.13 1.72 -19.98
C GLU A 522 2.37 0.34 -20.62
N ILE A 523 2.46 -0.72 -19.81
CA ILE A 523 2.57 -2.10 -20.33
C ILE A 523 1.32 -2.47 -21.12
N PHE A 524 0.14 -2.13 -20.59
CA PHE A 524 -1.13 -2.37 -21.28
C PHE A 524 -1.15 -1.67 -22.65
N GLU A 525 -0.88 -0.37 -22.69
CA GLU A 525 -0.85 0.39 -23.95
C GLU A 525 0.22 -0.13 -24.92
N ARG A 526 1.42 -0.45 -24.42
CA ARG A 526 2.51 -0.98 -25.25
C ARG A 526 2.18 -2.36 -25.81
N THR A 527 1.48 -3.20 -25.05
CA THR A 527 1.00 -4.50 -25.52
C THR A 527 0.10 -4.31 -26.74
N LEU A 528 -0.84 -3.36 -26.70
CA LEU A 528 -1.73 -3.05 -27.83
C LEU A 528 -0.96 -2.55 -29.06
N VAL A 529 0.04 -1.69 -28.86
CA VAL A 529 0.93 -1.21 -29.93
C VAL A 529 1.71 -2.37 -30.56
N ASN A 530 2.26 -3.26 -29.74
CA ASN A 530 3.04 -4.41 -30.20
C ASN A 530 2.17 -5.40 -30.98
N ILE A 531 0.93 -5.68 -30.54
CA ILE A 531 -0.03 -6.51 -31.27
C ILE A 531 -0.31 -5.88 -32.65
N ARG A 532 -0.59 -4.57 -32.71
CA ARG A 532 -0.82 -3.88 -33.98
C ARG A 532 0.39 -3.97 -34.92
N ARG A 533 1.60 -3.79 -34.39
CA ARG A 533 2.85 -3.93 -35.15
C ARG A 533 3.00 -5.33 -35.72
N MET A 534 2.75 -6.35 -34.91
CA MET A 534 2.84 -7.77 -35.30
C MET A 534 1.84 -8.11 -36.42
N VAL A 535 0.58 -7.67 -36.29
CA VAL A 535 -0.46 -7.83 -37.32
C VAL A 535 -0.05 -7.16 -38.63
N ASN A 536 0.39 -5.90 -38.58
CA ASN A 536 0.82 -5.16 -39.78
C ASN A 536 2.08 -5.75 -40.46
N SER A 537 2.92 -6.46 -39.71
CA SER A 537 4.14 -7.10 -40.23
C SER A 537 3.92 -8.49 -40.86
N GLY A 538 2.68 -8.95 -40.98
CA GLY A 538 2.34 -10.18 -41.70
C GLY A 538 2.56 -11.48 -40.92
N LEU A 539 2.48 -11.45 -39.58
CA LEU A 539 2.38 -12.68 -38.79
C LEU A 539 1.08 -13.42 -39.18
N SER A 540 1.25 -14.51 -39.91
CA SER A 540 0.20 -15.38 -40.45
C SER A 540 -0.59 -16.10 -39.34
N ALA A 541 -1.57 -15.42 -38.75
CA ALA A 541 -2.80 -16.13 -38.41
C ALA A 541 -3.44 -16.53 -39.75
N ASN A 542 -3.70 -17.82 -39.94
CA ASN A 542 -4.20 -18.39 -41.19
C ASN A 542 -5.67 -17.99 -41.42
N THR A 543 -5.91 -16.72 -41.71
CA THR A 543 -7.24 -16.12 -41.86
C THR A 543 -7.29 -15.41 -43.20
N SER A 544 -8.13 -15.92 -44.09
CA SER A 544 -8.22 -15.58 -45.51
C SER A 544 -8.88 -14.22 -45.82
N THR A 545 -8.77 -13.23 -44.94
CA THR A 545 -9.41 -11.93 -45.08
C THR A 545 -8.47 -10.80 -44.64
N GLU A 546 -8.41 -9.72 -45.42
CA GLU A 546 -7.80 -8.44 -45.00
C GLU A 546 -8.49 -7.95 -43.73
N PHE A 547 -7.76 -7.83 -42.62
CA PHE A 547 -8.29 -7.24 -41.38
C PHE A 547 -8.11 -5.73 -41.38
N ARG A 548 -9.14 -5.00 -40.94
CA ARG A 548 -9.00 -3.58 -40.56
C ARG A 548 -8.57 -3.48 -39.09
N TYR A 549 -7.80 -2.46 -38.72
CA TYR A 549 -7.17 -2.35 -37.39
C TYR A 549 -8.17 -2.28 -36.23
N GLU A 550 -9.44 -2.01 -36.51
CA GLU A 550 -10.50 -1.92 -35.52
C GLU A 550 -10.99 -3.30 -35.01
N GLU A 551 -10.50 -4.41 -35.57
CA GLU A 551 -10.94 -5.80 -35.31
C GLU A 551 -9.90 -6.64 -34.51
N ILE A 552 -8.83 -6.03 -33.99
CA ILE A 552 -7.60 -6.74 -33.58
C ILE A 552 -7.74 -7.63 -32.32
N LEU A 553 -8.63 -7.31 -31.37
CA LEU A 553 -8.75 -8.07 -30.11
C LEU A 553 -10.19 -8.29 -29.64
N THR A 554 -10.44 -9.49 -29.13
CA THR A 554 -11.70 -9.85 -28.45
C THR A 554 -11.78 -9.24 -27.06
N ALA A 555 -12.99 -9.26 -26.52
CA ALA A 555 -13.28 -8.92 -25.14
C ALA A 555 -12.44 -9.63 -24.09
N GLU A 556 -12.27 -10.92 -24.30
CA GLU A 556 -11.52 -11.77 -23.40
C GLU A 556 -10.03 -11.46 -23.45
N GLN A 557 -9.50 -11.19 -24.65
CA GLN A 557 -8.09 -10.82 -24.84
C GLN A 557 -7.75 -9.47 -24.21
N VAL A 558 -8.63 -8.48 -24.32
CA VAL A 558 -8.40 -7.19 -23.62
C VAL A 558 -8.38 -7.39 -22.11
N ARG A 559 -9.34 -8.17 -21.56
CA ARG A 559 -9.35 -8.51 -20.12
C ARG A 559 -8.10 -9.29 -19.69
N GLU A 560 -7.60 -10.15 -20.56
CA GLU A 560 -6.38 -10.90 -20.30
C GLU A 560 -5.14 -9.98 -20.30
N ILE A 561 -5.05 -9.02 -21.22
CA ILE A 561 -4.00 -7.99 -21.19
C ILE A 561 -4.12 -7.14 -19.92
N GLU A 562 -5.34 -6.75 -19.50
CA GLU A 562 -5.56 -6.04 -18.24
C GLU A 562 -5.06 -6.86 -17.03
N ARG A 563 -5.32 -8.17 -17.02
CA ARG A 563 -4.89 -9.09 -15.96
C ARG A 563 -3.36 -9.26 -15.95
N LEU A 564 -2.76 -9.48 -17.11
CA LEU A 564 -1.32 -9.72 -17.27
C LEU A 564 -0.50 -8.45 -16.96
N SER A 565 -0.95 -7.28 -17.43
CA SER A 565 -0.31 -5.99 -17.15
C SER A 565 -0.37 -5.58 -15.68
N GLY A 566 -1.35 -6.09 -14.93
CA GLY A 566 -1.61 -5.71 -13.55
C GLY A 566 -2.66 -4.61 -13.38
N CYS A 567 -3.33 -4.20 -14.45
CA CYS A 567 -4.41 -3.21 -14.40
C CYS A 567 -5.61 -3.63 -13.55
N THR A 568 -5.91 -4.93 -13.47
CA THR A 568 -6.98 -5.45 -12.59
C THR A 568 -6.68 -5.23 -11.10
N GLY A 569 -5.41 -5.18 -10.72
CA GLY A 569 -4.95 -4.96 -9.35
C GLY A 569 -4.94 -3.50 -8.90
N HIS A 570 -4.88 -2.55 -9.85
CA HIS A 570 -4.89 -1.11 -9.56
C HIS A 570 -6.25 -0.56 -9.13
N ARG A 571 -7.33 -1.30 -9.38
CA ARG A 571 -8.66 -0.98 -8.83
C ARG A 571 -8.72 -1.43 -7.37
N HIS A 572 -7.91 -0.82 -6.51
CA HIS A 572 -7.89 -1.12 -5.09
C HIS A 572 -9.30 -0.95 -4.52
N ARG A 573 -9.87 -2.01 -3.95
CA ARG A 573 -11.05 -1.91 -3.10
C ARG A 573 -10.63 -1.18 -1.83
N GLN A 574 -10.96 0.10 -1.75
CA GLN A 574 -10.71 0.89 -0.56
C GLN A 574 -11.60 0.40 0.58
N ASN A 575 -10.99 0.12 1.73
CA ASN A 575 -11.70 -0.37 2.88
C ASN A 575 -12.14 0.80 3.77
N CYS A 576 -13.40 1.21 3.66
CA CYS A 576 -13.98 2.28 4.47
C CYS A 576 -14.68 1.77 5.75
N THR A 577 -14.35 0.58 6.26
CA THR A 577 -15.06 0.00 7.43
C THR A 577 -14.78 0.70 8.75
N ASN A 578 -13.68 1.47 8.86
CA ASN A 578 -13.38 2.23 10.07
C ASN A 578 -14.20 3.52 10.13
N MET A 579 -15.51 3.39 10.35
CA MET A 579 -16.43 4.53 10.38
C MET A 579 -16.09 5.52 11.51
N CYS A 580 -15.48 5.08 12.61
CA CYS A 580 -15.02 5.97 13.67
C CYS A 580 -13.98 6.99 13.18
N TYR A 581 -13.05 6.55 12.33
CA TYR A 581 -12.07 7.43 11.69
C TYR A 581 -12.70 8.22 10.54
N HIS A 582 -13.35 7.54 9.59
CA HIS A 582 -13.87 8.17 8.37
C HIS A 582 -15.04 9.13 8.63
N ASN A 583 -15.66 9.13 9.81
CA ASN A 583 -16.62 10.17 10.20
C ASN A 583 -15.94 11.47 10.66
N LYS A 584 -14.68 11.41 11.10
CA LYS A 584 -13.98 12.55 11.72
C LYS A 584 -12.87 13.13 10.85
N TYR A 585 -12.12 12.29 10.17
CA TYR A 585 -10.89 12.65 9.47
C TYR A 585 -10.85 12.12 8.04
N ARG A 586 -10.16 12.86 7.18
CA ARG A 586 -9.88 12.48 5.78
C ARG A 586 -8.76 11.44 5.75
N ASN A 587 -8.86 10.46 4.86
CA ASN A 587 -7.67 9.68 4.49
C ASN A 587 -6.62 10.60 3.84
N ILE A 588 -5.35 10.21 3.88
CA ILE A 588 -4.27 10.97 3.23
C ILE A 588 -4.44 10.95 1.71
N ASP A 589 -4.87 9.82 1.15
CA ASP A 589 -5.09 9.65 -0.29
C ASP A 589 -6.44 10.20 -0.77
N GLY A 590 -7.23 10.86 0.09
CA GLY A 590 -8.56 11.37 -0.24
C GLY A 590 -9.65 10.32 -0.41
N SER A 591 -9.33 9.02 -0.28
CA SER A 591 -10.32 7.95 -0.38
C SER A 591 -11.33 7.98 0.77
N CYS A 592 -12.46 7.32 0.59
CA CYS A 592 -13.56 7.26 1.57
C CYS A 592 -14.19 8.62 1.92
N ASN A 593 -13.88 9.70 1.19
CA ASN A 593 -14.67 10.94 1.27
C ASN A 593 -16.12 10.67 0.84
N ASN A 594 -16.31 10.14 -0.37
CA ASN A 594 -17.60 9.62 -0.80
C ASN A 594 -17.74 8.14 -0.41
N LEU A 595 -18.66 7.83 0.49
CA LEU A 595 -18.85 6.45 0.99
C LEU A 595 -19.52 5.50 -0.03
N ARG A 596 -20.21 6.04 -1.05
CA ARG A 596 -20.82 5.26 -2.14
C ARG A 596 -19.83 4.98 -3.27
N HIS A 597 -18.94 5.95 -3.50
CA HIS A 597 -17.88 5.89 -4.50
C HIS A 597 -16.52 6.22 -3.85
N PRO A 598 -15.92 5.28 -3.08
CA PRO A 598 -14.74 5.55 -2.24
C PRO A 598 -13.50 6.11 -2.95
N THR A 599 -13.41 5.99 -4.27
CA THR A 599 -12.28 6.45 -5.08
C THR A 599 -12.53 7.79 -5.78
N TRP A 600 -13.72 8.38 -5.67
CA TRP A 600 -13.95 9.72 -6.23
C TRP A 600 -13.07 10.73 -5.48
N GLY A 601 -12.28 11.47 -6.25
CA GLY A 601 -11.33 12.46 -5.75
C GLY A 601 -10.12 11.91 -5.01
N SER A 602 -9.88 10.59 -5.00
CA SER A 602 -8.66 10.04 -4.38
C SER A 602 -7.43 10.22 -5.27
N SER A 603 -6.24 10.24 -4.68
CA SER A 603 -4.97 10.27 -5.42
C SER A 603 -4.81 9.07 -6.34
N TYR A 604 -4.02 9.25 -7.39
CA TYR A 604 -3.76 8.25 -8.44
C TYR A 604 -5.03 7.72 -9.14
N THR A 605 -6.05 8.57 -9.30
CA THR A 605 -7.25 8.27 -10.08
C THR A 605 -7.33 9.13 -11.35
N GLY A 606 -8.18 8.74 -12.30
CA GLY A 606 -8.33 9.48 -13.55
C GLY A 606 -8.98 10.85 -13.34
N PHE A 607 -8.52 11.85 -14.10
CA PHE A 607 -9.25 13.13 -14.17
C PHE A 607 -10.69 12.93 -14.65
N ARG A 608 -11.63 13.69 -14.08
CA ARG A 608 -13.02 13.67 -14.54
C ARG A 608 -13.13 14.27 -15.95
N ARG A 609 -13.85 13.60 -16.85
CA ARG A 609 -14.24 14.19 -18.14
C ARG A 609 -15.57 14.93 -18.01
N VAL A 610 -15.59 16.20 -18.40
CA VAL A 610 -16.84 16.97 -18.57
C VAL A 610 -17.38 16.79 -19.99
N LEU A 611 -16.48 16.82 -20.97
CA LEU A 611 -16.76 16.54 -22.38
C LEU A 611 -15.95 15.32 -22.82
N GLN A 612 -16.43 14.62 -23.85
CA GLN A 612 -15.72 13.50 -24.45
C GLN A 612 -14.36 13.95 -25.02
N PRO A 613 -13.27 13.20 -24.82
CA PRO A 613 -11.96 13.55 -25.34
C PRO A 613 -11.90 13.46 -26.87
N ILE A 614 -11.12 14.35 -27.49
CA ILE A 614 -10.88 14.37 -28.94
C ILE A 614 -9.44 13.95 -29.24
N TYR A 615 -9.26 12.67 -29.56
CA TYR A 615 -8.00 12.14 -30.09
C TYR A 615 -8.05 12.10 -31.62
N GLU A 616 -6.90 12.31 -32.27
CA GLU A 616 -6.73 12.31 -33.72
C GLU A 616 -7.17 10.99 -34.37
N ASN A 617 -6.89 9.87 -33.71
CA ASN A 617 -7.32 8.53 -34.11
C ASN A 617 -8.59 8.06 -33.38
N GLY A 618 -9.24 8.94 -32.61
CA GLY A 618 -10.45 8.63 -31.83
C GLY A 618 -10.22 7.95 -30.48
N PHE A 619 -8.99 7.54 -30.12
CA PHE A 619 -8.75 6.84 -28.85
C PHE A 619 -7.49 7.25 -28.07
N SER A 620 -6.34 7.52 -28.70
CA SER A 620 -5.10 7.79 -27.93
C SER A 620 -4.04 8.67 -28.59
N SER A 621 -4.04 8.84 -29.92
CA SER A 621 -3.10 9.74 -30.60
C SER A 621 -3.59 11.18 -30.45
N PRO A 622 -2.81 12.07 -29.83
CA PRO A 622 -3.25 13.45 -29.59
C PRO A 622 -3.43 14.22 -30.90
N VAL A 623 -4.24 15.27 -30.87
CA VAL A 623 -4.42 16.16 -32.03
C VAL A 623 -3.09 16.81 -32.42
N GLY A 624 -2.71 16.70 -33.68
CA GLY A 624 -1.41 17.19 -34.19
C GLY A 624 -0.30 16.14 -34.12
N TRP A 625 -0.64 14.86 -33.89
CA TRP A 625 0.31 13.75 -33.95
C TRP A 625 0.82 13.55 -35.39
N GLU A 626 -0.08 13.52 -36.37
CA GLU A 626 0.26 13.60 -37.78
C GLU A 626 0.42 15.06 -38.21
N ARG A 627 1.66 15.51 -38.37
CA ARG A 627 2.01 16.93 -38.63
C ARG A 627 1.31 17.55 -39.84
N ASN A 628 0.99 16.75 -40.86
CA ASN A 628 0.36 17.22 -42.11
C ASN A 628 -1.17 17.08 -42.11
N ARG A 629 -1.76 16.51 -41.04
CA ARG A 629 -3.21 16.31 -40.96
C ARG A 629 -3.93 17.65 -40.85
N ARG A 630 -5.02 17.78 -41.59
CA ARG A 630 -5.84 18.99 -41.64
C ARG A 630 -7.10 18.84 -40.81
N TYR A 631 -7.44 19.89 -40.09
CA TYR A 631 -8.62 20.06 -39.27
C TYR A 631 -9.34 21.30 -39.77
N TYR A 632 -10.62 21.17 -40.14
CA TYR A 632 -11.37 22.24 -40.82
C TYR A 632 -10.65 22.80 -42.06
N GLY A 633 -9.90 21.96 -42.80
CA GLY A 633 -9.12 22.35 -43.98
C GLY A 633 -7.71 22.90 -43.71
N TYR A 634 -7.32 23.13 -42.45
CA TYR A 634 -6.03 23.73 -42.08
C TYR A 634 -5.18 22.79 -41.20
N PRO A 635 -3.84 22.80 -41.34
CA PRO A 635 -2.97 22.09 -40.41
C PRO A 635 -3.02 22.73 -39.01
N LYS A 636 -2.78 21.95 -37.95
CA LYS A 636 -2.60 22.52 -36.61
C LYS A 636 -1.25 23.23 -36.52
N PRO A 637 -1.18 24.47 -36.03
CA PRO A 637 0.10 25.14 -35.80
C PRO A 637 0.87 24.46 -34.66
N SER A 638 2.20 24.52 -34.72
CA SER A 638 3.03 24.03 -33.61
C SER A 638 2.78 24.88 -32.35
N ALA A 639 2.82 24.24 -31.18
CA ALA A 639 2.57 24.92 -29.91
C ALA A 639 3.51 26.11 -29.67
N ARG A 640 4.77 25.98 -30.10
CA ARG A 640 5.76 27.06 -30.01
C ARG A 640 5.44 28.23 -30.94
N LEU A 641 5.02 27.98 -32.19
CA LEU A 641 4.66 29.05 -33.10
C LEU A 641 3.45 29.86 -32.58
N VAL A 642 2.48 29.18 -31.96
CA VAL A 642 1.36 29.84 -31.28
C VAL A 642 1.87 30.70 -30.12
N SER A 643 2.75 30.15 -29.27
CA SER A 643 3.34 30.85 -28.12
C SER A 643 4.02 32.16 -28.54
N THR A 644 4.97 32.11 -29.48
CA THR A 644 5.75 33.29 -29.89
C THR A 644 4.92 34.36 -30.61
N THR A 645 3.84 33.95 -31.29
CA THR A 645 3.04 34.87 -32.11
C THR A 645 1.92 35.54 -31.31
N LEU A 646 1.29 34.80 -30.38
CA LEU A 646 0.08 35.24 -29.65
C LEU A 646 0.28 35.47 -28.16
N ILE A 647 1.22 34.76 -27.51
CA ILE A 647 1.23 34.65 -26.05
C ILE A 647 2.42 35.36 -25.40
N THR A 648 3.62 35.20 -25.96
CA THR A 648 4.85 35.81 -25.43
C THR A 648 4.77 37.33 -25.50
N THR A 649 5.16 37.99 -24.39
CA THR A 649 5.38 39.44 -24.33
C THR A 649 6.71 39.77 -23.66
N HIS A 650 7.34 40.85 -24.14
CA HIS A 650 8.48 41.50 -23.48
C HIS A 650 8.05 42.74 -22.67
N ASN A 651 6.84 43.24 -22.91
CA ASN A 651 6.24 44.31 -22.12
C ASN A 651 5.39 43.69 -21.02
N VAL A 652 5.52 44.22 -19.80
CA VAL A 652 4.79 43.74 -18.62
C VAL A 652 4.13 44.91 -17.94
N THR A 653 2.81 44.99 -18.08
CA THR A 653 1.96 45.91 -17.32
C THR A 653 1.64 45.31 -15.95
N SER A 654 1.80 46.10 -14.89
CA SER A 654 1.41 45.71 -13.52
C SER A 654 -0.09 45.93 -13.29
N ASP A 655 -0.71 45.04 -12.53
CA ASP A 655 -2.10 45.19 -12.10
C ASP A 655 -2.24 46.28 -11.03
N SER A 656 -3.23 47.14 -11.16
CA SER A 656 -3.44 48.27 -10.22
C SER A 656 -4.35 47.92 -9.05
N GLY A 657 -4.91 46.71 -8.98
CA GLY A 657 -5.84 46.32 -7.91
C GLY A 657 -5.33 45.18 -7.04
N ILE A 658 -4.63 44.21 -7.62
CA ILE A 658 -4.22 42.98 -6.91
C ILE A 658 -2.70 42.87 -6.73
N THR A 659 -2.32 42.23 -5.63
CA THR A 659 -0.93 41.90 -5.34
C THR A 659 -0.52 40.61 -6.03
N HIS A 660 0.78 40.38 -6.11
CA HIS A 660 1.36 39.14 -6.62
C HIS A 660 0.95 37.91 -5.78
N MET A 661 0.46 38.10 -4.55
CA MET A 661 -0.08 37.04 -3.68
C MET A 661 -1.29 36.33 -4.31
N VAL A 662 -2.09 36.99 -5.16
CA VAL A 662 -3.18 36.32 -5.90
C VAL A 662 -2.65 35.21 -6.80
N MET A 663 -1.54 35.46 -7.49
CA MET A 663 -0.87 34.47 -8.32
C MET A 663 -0.29 33.35 -7.45
N GLN A 664 0.45 33.72 -6.39
CA GLN A 664 1.13 32.74 -5.55
C GLN A 664 0.14 31.79 -4.84
N TRP A 665 -0.98 32.31 -4.34
CA TRP A 665 -2.05 31.49 -3.75
C TRP A 665 -2.68 30.58 -4.77
N GLY A 666 -2.93 31.07 -5.99
CA GLY A 666 -3.44 30.27 -7.09
C GLY A 666 -2.55 29.06 -7.41
N GLN A 667 -1.22 29.27 -7.49
CA GLN A 667 -0.25 28.18 -7.68
C GLN A 667 -0.25 27.21 -6.48
N PHE A 668 -0.24 27.74 -5.26
CA PHE A 668 -0.20 26.91 -4.06
C PHE A 668 -1.46 26.04 -3.88
N MET A 669 -2.63 26.57 -4.27
CA MET A 669 -3.91 25.85 -4.30
C MET A 669 -3.98 24.84 -5.46
N ASP A 670 -3.50 25.19 -6.66
CA ASP A 670 -3.41 24.25 -7.80
C ASP A 670 -2.63 22.98 -7.39
N HIS A 671 -1.55 23.17 -6.63
CA HIS A 671 -0.71 22.09 -6.12
C HIS A 671 -1.35 21.25 -5.00
N ASP A 672 -2.53 21.62 -4.50
CA ASP A 672 -3.37 20.77 -3.62
C ASP A 672 -4.31 19.87 -4.44
N LEU A 673 -4.69 20.30 -5.65
CA LEU A 673 -5.82 19.74 -6.39
C LEU A 673 -5.38 18.82 -7.52
N ASP A 674 -4.29 19.15 -8.22
CA ASP A 674 -3.85 18.33 -9.33
C ASP A 674 -2.34 18.29 -9.59
N HIS A 675 -1.94 17.11 -10.07
CA HIS A 675 -0.63 16.87 -10.66
C HIS A 675 -0.77 15.73 -11.66
N ALA A 676 -0.67 16.05 -12.95
CA ALA A 676 -0.69 15.03 -14.01
C ALA A 676 0.59 14.17 -13.95
N LEU A 677 0.43 12.87 -13.71
CA LEU A 677 1.55 11.93 -13.56
C LEU A 677 2.30 11.76 -14.90
N PRO A 678 3.58 12.14 -15.06
CA PRO A 678 4.30 11.94 -16.31
C PRO A 678 4.52 10.45 -16.60
N SER A 679 4.76 10.10 -17.87
CA SER A 679 5.17 8.75 -18.26
C SER A 679 6.51 8.37 -17.63
N VAL A 680 6.64 7.10 -17.21
CA VAL A 680 7.85 6.57 -16.55
C VAL A 680 8.88 6.01 -17.53
N SER A 681 8.55 5.87 -18.82
CA SER A 681 9.41 5.29 -19.85
C SER A 681 10.02 6.34 -20.82
N SER A 682 10.63 7.43 -20.30
CA SER A 682 11.05 8.58 -21.14
C SER A 682 12.36 8.41 -21.91
N GLU A 683 13.30 7.58 -21.44
CA GLU A 683 14.67 7.53 -22.02
C GLU A 683 14.87 6.52 -23.14
N SER A 684 14.09 5.45 -23.24
CA SER A 684 14.26 4.50 -24.34
C SER A 684 12.97 3.79 -24.72
N TRP A 685 12.34 4.25 -25.80
CA TRP A 685 11.21 3.60 -26.44
C TRP A 685 11.59 3.13 -27.84
N ASP A 686 11.61 1.83 -28.14
CA ASP A 686 12.14 1.32 -29.43
C ASP A 686 13.57 1.82 -29.77
N GLY A 687 14.37 2.20 -28.77
CA GLY A 687 15.68 2.85 -28.95
C GLY A 687 15.63 4.36 -29.20
N ILE A 688 14.42 4.96 -29.18
CA ILE A 688 14.17 6.40 -29.28
C ILE A 688 14.23 7.02 -27.89
N ASP A 689 15.08 8.03 -27.75
CA ASP A 689 15.22 8.86 -26.56
C ASP A 689 14.45 10.18 -26.80
N CYS A 690 13.43 10.47 -25.97
CA CYS A 690 12.60 11.67 -26.14
C CYS A 690 13.41 12.98 -26.06
N LYS A 691 14.59 12.96 -25.45
CA LYS A 691 15.50 14.11 -25.34
C LYS A 691 16.40 14.28 -26.55
N LYS A 692 16.49 13.28 -27.43
CA LYS A 692 17.30 13.34 -28.66
C LYS A 692 16.42 13.40 -29.91
N SER A 693 15.32 12.66 -29.90
CA SER A 693 14.39 12.59 -31.02
C SER A 693 13.52 13.84 -31.14
N CYS A 694 13.11 14.14 -32.37
CA CYS A 694 12.03 15.06 -32.68
C CYS A 694 10.84 14.34 -33.33
N ASP A 695 10.87 13.01 -33.38
CA ASP A 695 9.82 12.21 -33.98
C ASP A 695 8.75 11.87 -32.94
N ASN A 696 7.49 11.80 -33.39
CA ASN A 696 6.37 11.43 -32.54
C ASN A 696 6.38 9.90 -32.34
N ALA A 697 6.71 9.46 -31.14
CA ALA A 697 6.72 8.06 -30.73
C ALA A 697 6.40 8.01 -29.24
N ALA A 698 5.23 7.51 -28.85
CA ALA A 698 4.78 7.58 -27.45
C ALA A 698 5.84 6.93 -26.54
N PRO A 699 6.19 7.50 -25.37
CA PRO A 699 5.60 8.69 -24.77
C PRO A 699 6.18 10.03 -25.26
N CYS A 700 7.08 10.05 -26.25
CA CYS A 700 7.61 11.27 -26.85
C CYS A 700 6.56 11.97 -27.72
N PHE A 701 6.27 13.24 -27.43
CA PHE A 701 5.41 14.10 -28.25
C PHE A 701 6.00 15.52 -28.37
N PRO A 702 7.21 15.65 -28.95
CA PRO A 702 7.99 16.89 -28.95
C PRO A 702 7.28 18.04 -29.66
N MET A 703 7.62 19.27 -29.28
CA MET A 703 7.05 20.49 -29.84
C MET A 703 7.96 21.06 -30.92
N ASP A 704 7.47 21.14 -32.16
CA ASP A 704 8.22 21.73 -33.27
C ASP A 704 8.50 23.22 -33.06
N VAL A 705 9.74 23.62 -33.32
CA VAL A 705 10.14 25.04 -33.31
C VAL A 705 10.09 25.62 -34.73
N PRO A 706 9.65 26.88 -34.89
CA PRO A 706 9.68 27.55 -36.18
C PRO A 706 11.12 27.84 -36.65
N PRO A 707 11.36 27.97 -37.97
CA PRO A 707 12.66 28.39 -38.49
C PRO A 707 13.11 29.73 -37.87
N GLY A 708 14.37 29.81 -37.42
CA GLY A 708 14.93 31.02 -36.82
C GLY A 708 14.62 31.23 -35.33
N ASP A 709 14.06 30.23 -34.62
CA ASP A 709 13.90 30.30 -33.16
C ASP A 709 15.28 30.42 -32.47
N PRO A 710 15.52 31.48 -31.67
CA PRO A 710 16.84 31.81 -31.13
C PRO A 710 17.35 30.80 -30.07
N ARG A 711 16.48 29.93 -29.54
CA ARG A 711 16.86 28.94 -28.52
C ARG A 711 17.47 27.69 -29.13
N VAL A 712 17.42 27.54 -30.45
CA VAL A 712 17.75 26.29 -31.10
C VAL A 712 18.72 26.51 -32.26
N ASN A 713 19.99 26.15 -32.04
CA ASN A 713 21.03 26.25 -33.08
C ASN A 713 21.10 25.00 -33.97
N ASN A 714 20.93 23.79 -33.39
CA ASN A 714 21.15 22.49 -34.07
C ASN A 714 20.02 21.46 -33.88
N ARG A 715 18.85 21.84 -33.35
CA ARG A 715 17.70 20.95 -33.10
C ARG A 715 16.44 21.47 -33.80
N ARG A 716 15.42 20.62 -33.98
CA ARG A 716 14.15 20.98 -34.65
C ARG A 716 12.95 21.06 -33.71
N CYS A 717 13.14 20.77 -32.42
CA CYS A 717 12.05 20.66 -31.47
C CYS A 717 12.50 20.94 -30.03
N ILE A 718 11.51 21.19 -29.17
CA ILE A 718 11.61 21.16 -27.71
C ILE A 718 11.05 19.79 -27.26
N ASP A 719 11.72 19.13 -26.31
CA ASP A 719 11.28 17.85 -25.78
C ASP A 719 9.98 17.98 -24.97
N PHE A 720 9.14 16.95 -25.05
CA PHE A 720 7.88 16.87 -24.32
C PHE A 720 7.47 15.40 -24.15
N ILE A 721 7.10 15.04 -22.93
CA ILE A 721 6.73 13.68 -22.53
C ILE A 721 5.24 13.67 -22.19
N ARG A 722 4.51 12.70 -22.76
CA ARG A 722 3.09 12.48 -22.51
C ARG A 722 2.80 12.08 -21.06
N THR A 723 1.61 12.41 -20.60
CA THR A 723 1.12 12.02 -19.26
C THR A 723 0.79 10.53 -19.25
N SER A 724 1.09 9.84 -18.16
CA SER A 724 0.71 8.45 -17.91
C SER A 724 -0.79 8.24 -18.05
N ALA A 725 -1.17 7.11 -18.65
CA ALA A 725 -2.58 6.77 -18.85
C ALA A 725 -3.20 6.15 -17.59
N VAL A 726 -4.53 6.24 -17.49
CA VAL A 726 -5.30 5.40 -16.56
C VAL A 726 -5.28 3.97 -17.09
N CYS A 727 -5.05 3.00 -16.21
CA CYS A 727 -5.01 1.58 -16.56
C CYS A 727 -6.30 1.12 -17.26
N GLY A 728 -6.15 0.41 -18.39
CA GLY A 728 -7.28 -0.08 -19.21
C GLY A 728 -7.94 0.97 -20.11
N SER A 729 -7.43 2.21 -20.14
CA SER A 729 -7.87 3.25 -21.08
C SER A 729 -7.03 3.26 -22.36
N GLY A 730 -7.50 3.92 -23.42
CA GLY A 730 -6.76 4.04 -24.68
C GLY A 730 -6.77 2.79 -25.56
N ALA A 731 -7.76 1.91 -25.38
CA ALA A 731 -7.91 0.66 -26.11
C ALA A 731 -9.14 0.64 -27.05
N THR A 732 -9.04 -0.15 -28.11
CA THR A 732 -10.11 -0.41 -29.08
C THR A 732 -10.55 -1.87 -29.02
N SER A 733 -11.85 -2.13 -28.99
CA SER A 733 -12.40 -3.40 -29.49
C SER A 733 -13.83 -3.16 -29.98
N LEU A 734 -14.03 -3.28 -31.31
CA LEU A 734 -15.34 -3.13 -31.96
C LEU A 734 -16.39 -4.13 -31.46
N LEU A 735 -15.98 -5.23 -30.81
CA LEU A 735 -16.88 -6.24 -30.25
C LEU A 735 -17.67 -5.77 -29.02
N TRP A 736 -17.28 -4.67 -28.37
CA TRP A 736 -17.92 -4.21 -27.12
C TRP A 736 -18.92 -3.07 -27.25
N GLY A 737 -19.04 -2.44 -28.41
CA GLY A 737 -19.88 -1.25 -28.54
C GLY A 737 -19.51 -0.10 -27.58
N SER A 738 -18.30 -0.07 -27.01
CA SER A 738 -17.82 1.00 -26.13
C SER A 738 -16.30 1.16 -26.25
N LEU A 739 -15.88 2.21 -26.95
CA LEU A 739 -14.49 2.73 -26.94
C LEU A 739 -14.20 3.33 -25.55
N THR A 740 -13.06 3.00 -24.94
CA THR A 740 -12.56 3.75 -23.76
C THR A 740 -11.36 4.58 -24.21
N PRO A 741 -11.55 5.88 -24.52
CA PRO A 741 -10.44 6.77 -24.85
C PRO A 741 -9.38 6.81 -23.76
N ARG A 742 -8.15 7.19 -24.11
CA ARG A 742 -7.04 7.34 -23.16
C ARG A 742 -7.40 8.40 -22.13
N GLU A 743 -7.30 8.04 -20.86
CA GLU A 743 -7.49 8.96 -19.74
C GLU A 743 -6.18 9.21 -19.00
N GLN A 744 -6.07 10.32 -18.28
CA GLN A 744 -4.84 10.71 -17.58
C GLN A 744 -5.03 10.64 -16.06
N LEU A 745 -3.97 10.25 -15.36
CA LEU A 745 -3.96 10.15 -13.90
C LEU A 745 -3.69 11.50 -13.24
N ASN A 746 -4.50 11.82 -12.23
CA ASN A 746 -4.16 12.81 -11.21
C ASN A 746 -3.43 12.11 -10.07
N GLN A 747 -2.22 12.56 -9.74
CA GLN A 747 -1.42 12.05 -8.63
C GLN A 747 -1.90 12.56 -7.27
N LEU A 748 -2.61 13.69 -7.21
CA LEU A 748 -3.07 14.31 -5.96
C LEU A 748 -4.52 13.95 -5.62
N THR A 749 -4.92 14.24 -4.38
CA THR A 749 -6.34 14.26 -4.01
C THR A 749 -7.03 15.40 -4.78
N SER A 750 -8.35 15.30 -4.98
CA SER A 750 -9.12 16.35 -5.67
C SER A 750 -9.79 17.34 -4.71
N TYR A 751 -9.51 17.21 -3.42
CA TYR A 751 -10.12 18.03 -2.37
C TYR A 751 -9.17 19.16 -2.00
N MET A 752 -9.70 20.31 -1.59
CA MET A 752 -8.86 21.31 -0.91
C MET A 752 -8.65 20.83 0.53
N ASP A 753 -7.68 19.94 0.72
CA ASP A 753 -7.40 19.28 1.99
C ASP A 753 -5.96 19.41 2.47
N ALA A 754 -5.25 20.38 1.89
CA ALA A 754 -3.86 20.71 2.20
C ALA A 754 -2.88 19.55 1.89
N SER A 755 -3.18 18.74 0.88
CA SER A 755 -2.33 17.63 0.43
C SER A 755 -0.92 18.10 0.01
N GLN A 756 -0.77 19.33 -0.48
CA GLN A 756 0.52 19.98 -0.75
C GLN A 756 1.37 20.25 0.51
N VAL A 757 0.76 20.18 1.70
CA VAL A 757 1.43 20.22 3.01
C VAL A 757 1.61 18.80 3.58
N TYR A 758 0.57 17.97 3.49
CA TYR A 758 0.50 16.69 4.22
C TYR A 758 0.85 15.45 3.40
N GLY A 759 0.98 15.57 2.08
CA GLY A 759 1.13 14.45 1.16
C GLY A 759 -0.21 13.89 0.69
N TYR A 760 -0.14 13.05 -0.34
CA TYR A 760 -1.27 12.40 -1.01
C TYR A 760 -1.20 10.86 -0.95
N ASP A 761 -0.21 10.32 -0.23
CA ASP A 761 -0.08 8.91 0.11
C ASP A 761 0.50 8.73 1.53
N ASP A 762 0.17 7.61 2.17
CA ASP A 762 0.56 7.37 3.57
C ASP A 762 2.08 7.28 3.79
N ALA A 763 2.88 6.93 2.77
CA ALA A 763 4.32 6.84 2.92
C ALA A 763 4.94 8.24 2.98
N LEU A 764 4.56 9.13 2.05
CA LEU A 764 4.99 10.53 2.08
C LEU A 764 4.48 11.24 3.33
N ALA A 765 3.20 11.08 3.69
CA ALA A 765 2.63 11.70 4.89
C ALA A 765 3.34 11.26 6.17
N ARG A 766 3.73 9.99 6.29
CA ARG A 766 4.52 9.51 7.43
C ARG A 766 5.95 10.06 7.43
N ASP A 767 6.59 10.17 6.27
CA ASP A 767 7.92 10.78 6.20
C ASP A 767 7.89 12.25 6.59
N LEU A 768 6.85 13.00 6.24
CA LEU A 768 6.73 14.42 6.61
C LEU A 768 6.48 14.67 8.10
N ARG A 769 6.06 13.66 8.87
CA ARG A 769 5.72 13.78 10.30
C ARG A 769 6.92 13.60 11.20
N ASP A 770 6.97 14.39 12.28
CA ASP A 770 7.84 14.09 13.40
C ASP A 770 7.22 12.95 14.22
N LEU A 771 7.69 11.73 13.96
CA LEU A 771 7.30 10.53 14.70
C LEU A 771 8.25 10.23 15.88
N THR A 772 9.20 11.12 16.17
CA THR A 772 10.12 10.99 17.31
C THR A 772 9.48 11.47 18.61
N THR A 773 8.45 12.32 18.52
CA THR A 773 7.67 12.82 19.64
C THR A 773 6.19 12.45 19.47
N ASP A 774 5.43 12.41 20.56
CA ASP A 774 3.96 12.22 20.51
C ASP A 774 3.21 13.56 20.42
N HIS A 775 3.82 14.57 19.81
CA HIS A 775 3.28 15.93 19.75
C HIS A 775 2.45 16.23 18.49
N GLY A 776 2.38 15.27 17.56
CA GLY A 776 1.61 15.42 16.32
C GLY A 776 2.14 16.49 15.37
N LEU A 777 3.46 16.73 15.36
CA LEU A 777 4.11 17.75 14.54
C LEU A 777 4.49 17.22 13.15
N LEU A 778 4.69 18.15 12.20
CA LEU A 778 5.48 17.91 10.99
C LEU A 778 6.96 18.14 11.29
N ARG A 779 7.84 17.40 10.59
CA ARG A 779 9.30 17.53 10.74
C ARG A 779 9.74 18.93 10.38
N GLU A 780 10.56 19.52 11.23
CA GLU A 780 11.18 20.81 10.99
C GLU A 780 12.60 20.60 10.43
N GLY A 781 13.01 21.48 9.52
CA GLY A 781 14.34 21.47 8.94
C GLY A 781 15.30 22.46 9.61
N PRO A 782 16.30 22.97 8.88
CA PRO A 782 17.28 23.88 9.45
C PRO A 782 16.62 25.14 10.00
N ALA A 783 17.09 25.58 11.17
CA ALA A 783 16.76 26.88 11.74
C ALA A 783 17.91 27.85 11.44
N ILE A 784 17.62 28.91 10.69
CA ILE A 784 18.57 30.01 10.48
C ILE A 784 18.59 30.82 11.79
N PRO A 785 19.76 31.25 12.30
CA PRO A 785 19.82 32.09 13.49
C PRO A 785 18.87 33.30 13.39
N GLY A 786 18.03 33.49 14.40
CA GLY A 786 17.04 34.57 14.44
C GLY A 786 15.77 34.36 13.58
N HIS A 787 15.60 33.20 12.95
CA HIS A 787 14.42 32.86 12.14
C HIS A 787 13.72 31.61 12.67
N LYS A 788 12.46 31.40 12.26
CA LYS A 788 11.71 30.18 12.57
C LYS A 788 12.20 29.01 11.68
N PRO A 789 11.93 27.75 12.06
CA PRO A 789 12.37 26.59 11.28
C PRO A 789 11.83 26.62 9.83
N LEU A 790 12.63 26.08 8.91
CA LEU A 790 12.22 25.83 7.52
C LEU A 790 11.63 24.42 7.36
N LEU A 791 11.19 24.09 6.14
CA LEU A 791 10.88 22.71 5.75
C LEU A 791 12.11 21.79 5.96
N PRO A 792 11.92 20.47 6.16
CA PRO A 792 13.02 19.52 6.24
C PRO A 792 13.69 19.34 4.86
N TYR A 793 14.99 19.05 4.85
CA TYR A 793 15.67 18.68 3.62
C TYR A 793 15.15 17.33 3.10
N ALA A 794 15.09 17.18 1.78
CA ALA A 794 14.74 15.92 1.17
C ALA A 794 15.84 14.87 1.40
N ASN A 795 15.45 13.68 1.85
CA ASN A 795 16.35 12.54 2.01
C ASN A 795 16.65 11.93 0.62
N GLY A 796 17.77 12.30 0.00
CA GLY A 796 18.21 11.73 -1.29
C GLY A 796 19.06 12.68 -2.14
N GLN A 797 19.53 12.19 -3.30
CA GLN A 797 20.32 12.98 -4.25
C GLN A 797 19.45 13.87 -5.15
N PHE A 798 18.59 14.73 -4.58
CA PHE A 798 17.94 15.79 -5.37
C PHE A 798 18.99 16.83 -5.75
N VAL A 799 19.61 16.65 -6.92
CA VAL A 799 20.64 17.53 -7.46
C VAL A 799 20.09 18.85 -8.01
N ASP A 800 18.77 18.96 -8.10
CA ASP A 800 18.05 20.11 -8.67
C ASP A 800 18.31 21.43 -8.01
N CYS A 801 18.56 21.38 -6.70
CA CYS A 801 18.83 22.54 -5.89
C CYS A 801 20.32 22.83 -5.72
N ARG A 802 21.19 21.91 -6.18
CA ARG A 802 22.66 21.96 -6.08
C ARG A 802 23.33 21.95 -7.45
N ARG A 803 22.64 22.43 -8.50
CA ARG A 803 23.11 22.31 -9.89
C ARG A 803 24.45 22.98 -10.14
N ASN A 804 24.68 24.11 -9.49
CA ASN A 804 25.96 24.80 -9.51
C ASN A 804 26.59 24.68 -8.11
N PRO A 805 27.54 23.74 -7.89
CA PRO A 805 28.20 23.57 -6.60
C PRO A 805 28.99 24.81 -6.16
N VAL A 806 29.27 25.73 -7.07
CA VAL A 806 29.92 27.02 -6.77
C VAL A 806 28.90 28.03 -6.20
N GLU A 807 27.63 27.94 -6.60
CA GLU A 807 26.57 28.82 -6.09
C GLU A 807 26.04 28.36 -4.74
N SER A 808 25.75 27.06 -4.57
CA SER A 808 25.29 26.56 -3.27
C SER A 808 25.38 25.04 -3.10
N SER A 809 25.50 24.62 -1.84
CA SER A 809 25.45 23.23 -1.38
C SER A 809 24.10 22.84 -0.76
N ILE A 810 23.13 23.76 -0.72
CA ILE A 810 21.84 23.56 -0.06
C ILE A 810 20.97 22.57 -0.84
N ASN A 811 20.47 21.55 -0.12
CA ASN A 811 19.58 20.52 -0.67
C ASN A 811 18.20 21.09 -0.99
N CYS A 812 17.46 20.39 -1.86
CA CYS A 812 16.02 20.61 -1.96
C CYS A 812 15.33 20.31 -0.63
N PHE A 813 14.25 21.04 -0.36
CA PHE A 813 13.35 20.76 0.75
C PHE A 813 12.30 19.70 0.36
N VAL A 814 11.69 19.05 1.34
CA VAL A 814 10.56 18.12 1.11
C VAL A 814 9.29 18.69 1.75
N ALA A 815 8.17 18.53 1.05
CA ALA A 815 6.83 18.93 1.45
C ALA A 815 5.82 17.89 0.94
N GLY A 816 4.52 18.12 1.16
CA GLY A 816 3.44 17.26 0.66
C GLY A 816 3.34 17.18 -0.86
N ASP A 817 3.83 18.19 -1.58
CA ASP A 817 3.94 18.17 -3.05
C ASP A 817 5.39 18.31 -3.50
N ILE A 818 5.78 17.50 -4.49
CA ILE A 818 7.15 17.42 -5.00
C ILE A 818 7.63 18.70 -5.71
N ARG A 819 6.69 19.55 -6.14
CA ARG A 819 7.00 20.82 -6.84
C ARG A 819 7.24 21.98 -5.87
N ALA A 820 7.28 21.76 -4.56
CA ALA A 820 7.51 22.83 -3.58
C ALA A 820 8.79 23.65 -3.84
N ASN A 821 9.83 23.06 -4.44
CA ASN A 821 11.09 23.75 -4.80
C ASN A 821 11.07 24.34 -6.22
N GLU A 822 9.95 24.29 -6.94
CA GLU A 822 9.87 24.77 -8.32
C GLU A 822 10.36 26.21 -8.42
N GLN A 823 9.90 27.08 -7.52
CA GLN A 823 10.40 28.44 -7.34
C GLN A 823 10.37 28.86 -5.86
N VAL A 824 11.26 29.78 -5.45
CA VAL A 824 11.53 30.09 -4.03
C VAL A 824 10.37 30.75 -3.26
N GLY A 825 9.49 31.51 -3.92
CA GLY A 825 8.26 32.05 -3.34
C GLY A 825 7.24 30.96 -2.99
N LEU A 826 7.09 29.94 -3.84
CA LEU A 826 6.27 28.76 -3.55
C LEU A 826 6.84 27.99 -2.37
N LEU A 827 8.16 27.78 -2.35
CA LEU A 827 8.85 27.13 -1.24
C LEU A 827 8.64 27.87 0.09
N ALA A 828 8.71 29.20 0.04
CA ALA A 828 8.41 30.04 1.20
C ALA A 828 6.95 29.86 1.65
N MET A 829 6.01 29.69 0.72
CA MET A 829 4.61 29.43 1.07
C MET A 829 4.41 28.06 1.74
N HIS A 830 5.00 26.99 1.21
CA HIS A 830 4.97 25.69 1.90
C HIS A 830 5.57 25.76 3.32
N THR A 831 6.63 26.56 3.50
CA THR A 831 7.24 26.76 4.81
C THR A 831 6.28 27.43 5.80
N ILE A 832 5.57 28.48 5.39
CA ILE A 832 4.56 29.16 6.23
C ILE A 832 3.46 28.19 6.68
N TRP A 833 2.98 27.31 5.79
CA TRP A 833 1.90 26.39 6.13
C TRP A 833 2.34 25.17 6.94
N LEU A 834 3.60 24.72 6.82
CA LEU A 834 4.20 23.80 7.80
C LEU A 834 4.26 24.44 9.19
N ARG A 835 4.69 25.71 9.27
CA ARG A 835 4.74 26.44 10.54
C ARG A 835 3.34 26.58 11.16
N GLU A 836 2.32 26.83 10.36
CA GLU A 836 0.94 26.94 10.85
C GLU A 836 0.44 25.63 11.47
N HIS A 837 0.68 24.49 10.81
CA HIS A 837 0.36 23.18 11.40
C HIS A 837 1.04 23.00 12.76
N ASN A 838 2.35 23.23 12.84
CA ASN A 838 3.09 23.04 14.07
C ASN A 838 2.66 24.04 15.16
N ARG A 839 2.25 25.26 14.81
CA ARG A 839 1.69 26.25 15.74
C ARG A 839 0.38 25.74 16.34
N ILE A 840 -0.55 25.29 15.50
CA ILE A 840 -1.84 24.74 15.94
C ILE A 840 -1.64 23.48 16.79
N ALA A 841 -0.82 22.52 16.35
CA ALA A 841 -0.57 21.27 17.06
C ALA A 841 0.03 21.51 18.45
N ARG A 842 1.01 22.41 18.59
CA ARG A 842 1.56 22.81 19.90
C ARG A 842 0.50 23.42 20.81
N PHE A 843 -0.33 24.32 20.27
CA PHE A 843 -1.40 24.94 21.05
C PHE A 843 -2.43 23.90 21.53
N LEU A 844 -2.88 23.02 20.64
CA LEU A 844 -3.85 21.97 20.97
C LEU A 844 -3.31 20.99 22.00
N ARG A 845 -2.03 20.64 21.94
CA ARG A 845 -1.36 19.79 22.94
C ARG A 845 -1.39 20.43 24.31
N ASP A 846 -1.05 21.72 24.40
CA ASP A 846 -1.01 22.44 25.67
C ASP A 846 -2.41 22.59 26.29
N MET A 847 -3.45 22.72 25.46
CA MET A 847 -4.85 22.80 25.89
C MET A 847 -5.52 21.45 26.16
N ASN A 848 -5.04 20.38 25.51
CA ASN A 848 -5.59 19.03 25.62
C ASN A 848 -4.46 18.01 25.92
N PRO A 849 -3.91 17.98 27.14
CA PRO A 849 -2.79 17.10 27.49
C PRO A 849 -3.09 15.60 27.34
N GLN A 850 -4.38 15.24 27.30
CA GLN A 850 -4.88 13.87 27.11
C GLN A 850 -4.87 13.41 25.64
N TRP A 851 -4.63 14.31 24.68
CA TRP A 851 -4.57 13.94 23.26
C TRP A 851 -3.19 13.38 22.91
N ASN A 852 -3.17 12.23 22.21
CA ASN A 852 -1.96 11.67 21.64
C ASN A 852 -1.56 12.39 20.32
N GLY A 853 -0.36 12.09 19.83
CA GLY A 853 0.21 12.72 18.65
C GLY A 853 -0.59 12.49 17.37
N GLU A 854 -1.30 11.35 17.24
CA GLU A 854 -2.17 11.11 16.09
C GLU A 854 -3.39 12.04 16.11
N LYS A 855 -4.06 12.19 17.25
CA LYS A 855 -5.21 13.11 17.36
C LYS A 855 -4.77 14.56 17.15
N LEU A 856 -3.64 14.96 17.72
CA LEU A 856 -3.06 16.30 17.53
C LEU A 856 -2.77 16.59 16.05
N TYR A 857 -2.10 15.66 15.36
CA TYR A 857 -1.82 15.76 13.93
C TYR A 857 -3.10 15.90 13.11
N GLN A 858 -4.11 15.04 13.35
CA GLN A 858 -5.34 15.05 12.57
C GLN A 858 -6.19 16.29 12.81
N GLU A 859 -6.30 16.79 14.04
CA GLU A 859 -7.04 18.03 14.35
C GLU A 859 -6.33 19.26 13.77
N ALA A 860 -5.00 19.36 13.89
CA ALA A 860 -4.24 20.44 13.26
C ALA A 860 -4.36 20.40 11.73
N ARG A 861 -4.24 19.21 11.11
CA ARG A 861 -4.47 19.00 9.67
C ARG A 861 -5.86 19.43 9.24
N LYS A 862 -6.88 19.07 10.01
CA LYS A 862 -8.28 19.41 9.74
C LYS A 862 -8.53 20.91 9.81
N ILE A 863 -7.96 21.62 10.79
CA ILE A 863 -8.05 23.08 10.91
C ILE A 863 -7.35 23.76 9.73
N VAL A 864 -6.11 23.37 9.41
CA VAL A 864 -5.36 23.94 8.27
C VAL A 864 -6.11 23.79 6.95
N GLY A 865 -6.69 22.60 6.68
CA GLY A 865 -7.51 22.40 5.49
C GLY A 865 -8.73 23.35 5.46
N ALA A 866 -9.38 23.56 6.59
CA ALA A 866 -10.52 24.48 6.71
C ALA A 866 -10.13 25.95 6.50
N GLU A 867 -8.97 26.36 7.03
CA GLU A 867 -8.41 27.69 6.80
C GLU A 867 -8.13 27.95 5.32
N MET A 868 -7.52 26.99 4.62
CA MET A 868 -7.28 27.08 3.19
C MET A 868 -8.57 27.15 2.38
N GLN A 869 -9.58 26.33 2.72
CA GLN A 869 -10.91 26.39 2.11
C GLN A 869 -11.56 27.76 2.30
N HIS A 870 -11.52 28.29 3.53
CA HIS A 870 -12.09 29.60 3.82
C HIS A 870 -11.39 30.73 3.05
N ILE A 871 -10.06 30.81 3.10
CA ILE A 871 -9.28 31.81 2.36
C ILE A 871 -9.56 31.73 0.86
N THR A 872 -9.61 30.52 0.29
CA THR A 872 -9.81 30.33 -1.14
C THR A 872 -11.17 30.85 -1.61
N TYR A 873 -12.25 30.44 -0.96
CA TYR A 873 -13.60 30.79 -1.40
C TYR A 873 -14.01 32.20 -0.98
N GLN A 874 -13.59 32.67 0.20
CA GLN A 874 -14.05 33.96 0.72
C GLN A 874 -13.12 35.11 0.36
N HIS A 875 -11.81 34.89 0.27
CA HIS A 875 -10.84 35.99 0.10
C HIS A 875 -10.17 36.01 -1.26
N TRP A 876 -9.84 34.85 -1.84
CA TRP A 876 -9.17 34.77 -3.15
C TRP A 876 -10.14 34.81 -4.32
N MET A 877 -11.23 34.03 -4.26
CA MET A 877 -12.23 33.91 -5.32
C MET A 877 -12.81 35.27 -5.78
N PRO A 878 -13.15 36.23 -4.89
CA PRO A 878 -13.66 37.54 -5.32
C PRO A 878 -12.73 38.31 -6.26
N HIS A 879 -11.42 38.17 -6.06
CA HIS A 879 -10.42 38.91 -6.83
C HIS A 879 -10.07 38.23 -8.15
N VAL A 880 -10.43 36.96 -8.31
CA VAL A 880 -10.22 36.20 -9.55
C VAL A 880 -11.48 36.17 -10.40
N PHE A 881 -12.65 35.97 -9.79
CA PHE A 881 -13.93 35.87 -10.48
C PHE A 881 -14.67 37.21 -10.58
N GLY A 882 -14.25 38.23 -9.83
CA GLY A 882 -14.86 39.56 -9.79
C GLY A 882 -16.15 39.66 -8.97
N ARG A 883 -16.52 38.57 -8.28
CA ARG A 883 -17.76 38.41 -7.50
C ARG A 883 -17.53 37.48 -6.32
N THR A 884 -18.31 37.61 -5.26
CA THR A 884 -18.15 36.78 -4.07
C THR A 884 -18.56 35.32 -4.34
N ALA A 885 -18.05 34.38 -3.54
CA ALA A 885 -18.48 32.99 -3.63
C ALA A 885 -19.99 32.84 -3.39
N GLU A 886 -20.59 33.65 -2.51
CA GLU A 886 -22.03 33.64 -2.27
C GLU A 886 -22.81 34.07 -3.51
N GLU A 887 -22.39 35.13 -4.19
CA GLU A 887 -23.01 35.58 -5.45
C GLU A 887 -22.89 34.55 -6.58
N LEU A 888 -21.76 33.84 -6.64
CA LEU A 888 -21.44 32.93 -7.74
C LEU A 888 -21.98 31.51 -7.54
N LEU A 889 -21.89 30.99 -6.31
CA LEU A 889 -22.17 29.59 -5.97
C LEU A 889 -23.43 29.42 -5.10
N GLY A 890 -24.00 30.53 -4.60
CA GLY A 890 -25.06 30.52 -3.59
C GLY A 890 -24.60 30.01 -2.22
N SER A 891 -25.47 30.13 -1.23
CA SER A 891 -25.25 29.59 0.12
C SER A 891 -25.04 28.08 0.07
N TYR A 892 -24.13 27.57 0.89
CA TYR A 892 -23.87 26.13 1.00
C TYR A 892 -25.12 25.40 1.54
N ARG A 893 -25.56 24.34 0.83
CA ARG A 893 -26.79 23.58 1.16
C ARG A 893 -26.52 22.20 1.74
N GLY A 894 -25.27 21.90 2.11
CA GLY A 894 -24.85 20.58 2.57
C GLY A 894 -24.14 19.75 1.50
N TYR A 895 -23.57 18.63 1.94
CA TYR A 895 -22.85 17.67 1.13
C TYR A 895 -23.80 16.87 0.22
N ASP A 896 -23.48 16.78 -1.08
CA ASP A 896 -24.19 15.94 -2.05
C ASP A 896 -23.37 14.68 -2.39
N PRO A 897 -23.76 13.49 -1.91
CA PRO A 897 -23.04 12.25 -2.18
C PRO A 897 -23.17 11.74 -3.63
N ASN A 898 -23.99 12.37 -4.47
CA ASN A 898 -24.10 12.02 -5.89
C ASN A 898 -23.21 12.92 -6.77
N LEU A 899 -22.54 13.91 -6.19
CA LEU A 899 -21.67 14.82 -6.90
C LEU A 899 -20.23 14.32 -6.87
N ASP A 900 -19.70 13.96 -8.03
CA ASP A 900 -18.28 13.65 -8.20
C ASP A 900 -17.45 14.94 -8.10
N ALA A 901 -16.66 15.02 -7.02
CA ALA A 901 -15.75 16.12 -6.70
C ALA A 901 -14.38 16.02 -7.39
N SER A 902 -14.12 14.92 -8.12
CA SER A 902 -12.85 14.71 -8.82
C SER A 902 -12.51 15.91 -9.72
N ILE A 903 -11.23 16.30 -9.75
CA ILE A 903 -10.77 17.38 -10.61
C ILE A 903 -10.97 17.00 -12.07
N SER A 904 -11.59 17.89 -12.83
CA SER A 904 -11.81 17.69 -14.25
C SER A 904 -10.55 17.94 -15.06
N ASN A 905 -10.40 17.20 -16.16
CA ASN A 905 -9.21 17.29 -17.00
C ASN A 905 -8.99 18.73 -17.51
N VAL A 906 -10.04 19.39 -18.00
CA VAL A 906 -9.97 20.79 -18.50
C VAL A 906 -9.61 21.81 -17.43
N PHE A 907 -9.98 21.57 -16.16
CA PHE A 907 -9.62 22.44 -15.06
C PHE A 907 -8.11 22.43 -14.84
N ALA A 908 -7.55 21.24 -14.64
CA ALA A 908 -6.13 20.99 -14.35
C ALA A 908 -5.20 21.37 -15.52
N THR A 909 -5.65 21.12 -16.75
CA THR A 909 -4.79 21.25 -17.95
C THR A 909 -4.93 22.56 -18.69
N ALA A 910 -6.01 23.31 -18.46
CA ALA A 910 -6.25 24.57 -19.15
C ALA A 910 -6.74 25.68 -18.22
N ALA A 911 -7.91 25.54 -17.60
CA ALA A 911 -8.59 26.68 -17.00
C ALA A 911 -7.84 27.27 -15.80
N LEU A 912 -7.35 26.46 -14.86
CA LEU A 912 -6.64 26.98 -13.67
C LEU A 912 -5.26 27.56 -14.02
N ARG A 913 -4.70 27.16 -15.16
CA ARG A 913 -3.44 27.68 -15.72
C ARG A 913 -3.54 29.10 -16.27
N PHE A 914 -4.69 29.76 -16.16
CA PHE A 914 -4.78 31.21 -16.38
C PHE A 914 -3.84 31.97 -15.44
N GLY A 915 -3.54 31.42 -14.25
CA GLY A 915 -2.62 32.01 -13.27
C GLY A 915 -1.23 32.31 -13.84
N HIS A 916 -0.79 31.57 -14.88
CA HIS A 916 0.47 31.86 -15.57
C HIS A 916 0.52 33.28 -16.19
N THR A 917 -0.64 33.85 -16.54
CA THR A 917 -0.75 35.21 -17.09
C THR A 917 -0.50 36.31 -16.05
N LEU A 918 -0.54 35.97 -14.75
CA LEU A 918 -0.38 36.88 -13.62
C LEU A 918 1.06 36.93 -13.06
N ILE A 919 1.96 36.10 -13.61
CA ILE A 919 3.33 35.97 -13.15
C ILE A 919 4.18 37.15 -13.63
N GLN A 920 4.79 37.85 -12.69
CA GLN A 920 5.82 38.87 -12.93
C GLN A 920 7.15 38.24 -13.38
N PRO A 921 7.97 38.94 -14.19
CA PRO A 921 9.27 38.43 -14.65
C PRO A 921 10.33 38.38 -13.53
N GLN A 922 10.04 38.98 -12.38
CA GLN A 922 10.93 39.00 -11.22
C GLN A 922 10.11 38.96 -9.91
N LEU A 923 10.62 38.23 -8.92
CA LEU A 923 10.12 38.22 -7.55
C LEU A 923 10.74 39.38 -6.78
N GLN A 924 9.88 40.21 -6.19
CA GLN A 924 10.33 41.29 -5.30
C GLN A 924 10.77 40.70 -3.97
N ARG A 925 11.83 41.26 -3.39
CA ARG A 925 12.36 40.87 -2.07
C ARG A 925 12.51 42.09 -1.20
N LEU A 926 11.63 42.25 -0.21
CA LEU A 926 11.47 43.51 0.51
C LEU A 926 11.78 43.38 2.01
N ASN A 927 12.47 44.36 2.57
CA ASN A 927 12.68 44.47 4.01
C ASN A 927 11.42 44.95 4.74
N GLU A 928 11.51 45.13 6.06
CA GLU A 928 10.40 45.59 6.93
C GLU A 928 9.84 46.98 6.57
N SER A 929 10.64 47.81 5.89
CA SER A 929 10.24 49.13 5.38
C SER A 929 9.69 49.07 3.95
N PHE A 930 9.41 47.88 3.42
CA PHE A 930 8.95 47.63 2.06
C PHE A 930 9.88 48.18 0.97
N GLN A 931 11.19 48.25 1.28
CA GLN A 931 12.23 48.59 0.31
C GLN A 931 12.98 47.33 -0.13
N PRO A 932 13.53 47.26 -1.36
CA PRO A 932 14.35 46.13 -1.79
C PRO A 932 15.49 45.83 -0.81
N ILE A 933 15.71 44.54 -0.52
CA ILE A 933 16.89 44.10 0.24
C ILE A 933 18.17 44.33 -0.59
N PRO A 934 19.38 44.32 0.02
CA PRO A 934 20.64 44.59 -0.70
C PRO A 934 20.88 43.72 -1.94
N GLN A 935 20.40 42.48 -1.92
CA GLN A 935 20.48 41.53 -3.04
C GLN A 935 19.52 41.88 -4.20
N GLY A 936 18.60 42.83 -4.01
CA GLY A 936 17.66 43.33 -5.02
C GLY A 936 16.54 42.36 -5.41
N PRO A 937 15.68 42.71 -6.38
CA PRO A 937 14.70 41.80 -6.97
C PRO A 937 15.35 40.59 -7.63
N LEU A 938 14.67 39.45 -7.61
CA LEU A 938 15.16 38.19 -8.16
C LEU A 938 14.47 37.88 -9.49
N LYS A 939 15.22 37.77 -10.59
CA LYS A 939 14.63 37.34 -11.87
C LYS A 939 14.06 35.93 -11.76
N LEU A 940 12.95 35.67 -12.43
CA LEU A 940 12.24 34.41 -12.29
C LEU A 940 13.09 33.20 -12.71
N ARG A 941 13.90 33.32 -13.78
CA ARG A 941 14.83 32.25 -14.18
C ARG A 941 15.83 31.84 -13.09
N ASP A 942 16.18 32.77 -12.19
CA ASP A 942 17.15 32.59 -11.10
C ASP A 942 16.46 32.20 -9.78
N ALA A 943 15.12 32.17 -9.78
CA ALA A 943 14.28 31.75 -8.67
C ALA A 943 13.95 30.25 -8.71
N PHE A 944 14.06 29.61 -9.89
CA PHE A 944 13.72 28.21 -10.04
C PHE A 944 14.75 27.30 -9.34
N PHE A 945 14.27 26.34 -8.55
CA PHE A 945 15.11 25.35 -7.84
C PHE A 945 16.31 25.95 -7.08
N SER A 946 16.11 27.11 -6.47
CA SER A 946 17.18 27.87 -5.79
C SER A 946 16.93 28.03 -4.28
N PRO A 947 16.68 26.96 -3.52
CA PRO A 947 16.31 27.04 -2.10
C PRO A 947 17.37 27.71 -1.22
N TRP A 948 18.63 27.74 -1.67
CA TRP A 948 19.70 28.45 -0.99
C TRP A 948 19.40 29.92 -0.77
N ARG A 949 18.66 30.57 -1.68
CA ARG A 949 18.23 31.96 -1.52
C ARG A 949 17.35 32.16 -0.29
N LEU A 950 16.55 31.15 0.06
CA LEU A 950 15.75 31.17 1.28
C LEU A 950 16.63 31.05 2.52
N VAL A 951 17.67 30.21 2.46
CA VAL A 951 18.57 29.94 3.59
C VAL A 951 19.58 31.07 3.83
N GLU A 952 20.11 31.64 2.77
CA GLU A 952 21.27 32.54 2.80
C GLU A 952 20.89 34.01 2.56
N GLU A 953 19.73 34.30 1.96
CA GLU A 953 19.32 35.65 1.55
C GLU A 953 18.07 36.17 2.31
N GLY A 954 17.92 35.79 3.58
CA GLY A 954 17.00 36.47 4.52
C GLY A 954 15.68 35.76 4.85
N GLY A 955 15.57 34.45 4.65
CA GLY A 955 14.40 33.67 5.07
C GLY A 955 13.17 33.88 4.19
N VAL A 956 11.98 33.55 4.71
CA VAL A 956 10.71 33.61 3.97
C VAL A 956 10.18 35.05 3.83
N ASP A 957 10.53 35.89 4.78
CA ASP A 957 9.96 37.23 4.98
C ASP A 957 10.13 38.17 3.79
N PRO A 958 11.33 38.32 3.18
CA PRO A 958 11.51 39.22 2.06
C PRO A 958 10.65 38.85 0.85
N LEU A 959 10.52 37.55 0.59
CA LEU A 959 9.67 37.03 -0.48
C LEU A 959 8.19 37.26 -0.17
N MET A 960 7.76 36.98 1.07
CA MET A 960 6.37 37.23 1.48
C MET A 960 6.00 38.71 1.33
N ARG A 961 6.81 39.63 1.89
CA ARG A 961 6.60 41.08 1.72
C ARG A 961 6.61 41.50 0.26
N GLY A 962 7.46 40.90 -0.58
CA GLY A 962 7.42 41.12 -2.02
C GLY A 962 6.09 40.71 -2.64
N MET A 963 5.56 39.54 -2.29
CA MET A 963 4.35 39.00 -2.89
C MET A 963 3.08 39.73 -2.45
N PHE A 964 2.93 40.04 -1.16
CA PHE A 964 1.77 40.82 -0.69
C PHE A 964 1.99 42.33 -0.82
N GLY A 965 3.22 42.83 -0.93
CA GLY A 965 3.50 44.27 -1.00
C GLY A 965 3.56 44.84 -2.43
N THR A 966 3.58 43.99 -3.47
CA THR A 966 3.75 44.44 -4.86
C THR A 966 2.72 43.83 -5.80
N ALA A 967 2.49 44.51 -6.92
CA ALA A 967 1.46 44.16 -7.89
C ALA A 967 1.71 42.84 -8.62
N ALA A 968 0.64 42.09 -8.90
CA ALA A 968 0.68 41.03 -9.90
C ALA A 968 0.91 41.61 -11.30
N LYS A 969 1.24 40.74 -12.27
CA LYS A 969 1.19 41.14 -13.67
C LYS A 969 -0.28 41.22 -14.10
N LEU A 970 -0.65 42.25 -14.86
CA LEU A 970 -1.97 42.37 -15.47
C LEU A 970 -2.11 41.37 -16.63
N LYS A 971 -3.22 40.62 -16.66
CA LYS A 971 -3.57 39.77 -17.81
C LYS A 971 -4.22 40.63 -18.89
N LEU A 972 -3.56 40.76 -20.04
CA LEU A 972 -4.08 41.42 -21.23
C LEU A 972 -3.99 40.46 -22.43
N PRO A 973 -4.95 40.48 -23.37
CA PRO A 973 -4.89 39.63 -24.57
C PRO A 973 -3.61 39.78 -25.41
N GLU A 974 -2.97 40.95 -25.40
CA GLU A 974 -1.70 41.20 -26.13
C GLU A 974 -0.44 41.09 -25.24
N GLU A 975 -0.58 41.00 -23.92
CA GLU A 975 0.52 40.83 -22.96
C GLU A 975 0.22 39.62 -22.06
N ASN A 976 0.24 38.40 -22.60
CA ASN A 976 -0.15 37.20 -21.83
C ASN A 976 0.95 36.70 -20.89
N LEU A 977 1.98 36.01 -21.41
CA LEU A 977 3.08 35.47 -20.59
C LEU A 977 4.37 36.22 -20.88
N ASN A 978 5.08 36.58 -19.80
CA ASN A 978 6.36 37.27 -19.93
C ASN A 978 7.46 36.30 -20.47
N SER A 979 8.49 36.87 -21.10
CA SER A 979 9.54 36.09 -21.75
C SER A 979 10.41 35.24 -20.81
N GLU A 980 10.43 35.47 -19.49
CA GLU A 980 11.13 34.58 -18.57
C GLU A 980 10.45 33.18 -18.50
N LEU A 981 9.13 33.11 -18.78
CA LEU A 981 8.36 31.86 -18.82
C LEU A 981 8.31 31.18 -20.18
N THR A 982 8.41 31.95 -21.27
CA THR A 982 8.30 31.40 -22.64
C THR A 982 9.66 31.21 -23.32
N GLU A 983 10.70 31.91 -22.86
CA GLU A 983 12.05 31.84 -23.47
C GLU A 983 13.12 31.28 -22.52
N GLN A 984 12.92 31.34 -21.19
CA GLN A 984 13.96 31.04 -20.20
C GLN A 984 13.53 29.98 -19.16
N LEU A 985 12.37 29.33 -19.36
CA LEU A 985 11.83 28.39 -18.39
C LEU A 985 12.81 27.24 -18.19
N PHE A 986 13.32 27.12 -16.97
CA PHE A 986 14.28 26.10 -16.57
C PHE A 986 15.53 26.02 -17.48
N HIS A 987 15.99 27.16 -18.02
CA HIS A 987 17.10 27.21 -18.98
C HIS A 987 18.40 26.59 -18.47
N THR A 988 18.68 26.64 -17.16
CA THR A 988 19.86 26.01 -16.55
C THR A 988 19.80 24.49 -16.53
N ALA A 989 18.71 23.91 -17.02
CA ALA A 989 18.37 22.53 -16.77
C ALA A 989 17.76 21.81 -17.97
N HIS A 990 17.71 22.43 -19.13
CA HIS A 990 17.35 21.76 -20.37
C HIS A 990 18.36 22.16 -21.43
N ALA A 991 18.64 21.25 -22.37
CA ALA A 991 19.52 21.56 -23.50
C ALA A 991 18.98 22.72 -24.35
N VAL A 992 17.65 22.87 -24.35
CA VAL A 992 16.92 24.00 -24.90
C VAL A 992 15.98 24.48 -23.80
N ALA A 993 16.00 25.77 -23.47
CA ALA A 993 15.07 26.33 -22.49
C ALA A 993 13.62 26.03 -22.88
N LEU A 994 12.80 25.62 -21.91
CA LEU A 994 11.41 25.27 -22.17
C LEU A 994 10.56 26.54 -22.41
N ASP A 995 9.33 26.32 -22.87
CA ASP A 995 8.31 27.36 -23.09
C ASP A 995 7.02 26.94 -22.40
N LEU A 996 6.64 27.64 -21.33
CA LEU A 996 5.46 27.29 -20.53
C LEU A 996 4.16 27.37 -21.33
N ALA A 997 4.02 28.35 -22.22
CA ALA A 997 2.84 28.51 -23.06
C ALA A 997 2.74 27.36 -24.07
N ALA A 998 3.84 27.05 -24.74
CA ALA A 998 3.89 25.91 -25.67
C ALA A 998 3.57 24.59 -24.94
N MET A 999 4.11 24.40 -23.73
CA MET A 999 3.81 23.22 -22.91
C MET A 999 2.33 23.11 -22.54
N ASN A 1000 1.65 24.23 -22.22
CA ASN A 1000 0.20 24.20 -21.92
C ASN A 1000 -0.62 23.77 -23.14
N ILE A 1001 -0.30 24.31 -24.32
CA ILE A 1001 -0.95 23.95 -25.57
C ILE A 1001 -0.73 22.47 -25.89
N GLN A 1002 0.54 22.03 -25.84
CA GLN A 1002 0.90 20.64 -26.14
C GLN A 1002 0.29 19.66 -25.13
N ARG A 1003 0.21 20.03 -23.84
CA ARG A 1003 -0.44 19.23 -22.80
C ARG A 1003 -1.95 19.14 -22.99
N GLY A 1004 -2.61 20.22 -23.41
CA GLY A 1004 -4.03 20.19 -23.78
C GLY A 1004 -4.31 19.22 -24.93
N ARG A 1005 -3.42 19.17 -25.93
CA ARG A 1005 -3.48 18.22 -27.04
C ARG A 1005 -3.21 16.78 -26.59
N ASP A 1006 -2.18 16.55 -25.76
CA ASP A 1006 -1.85 15.26 -25.15
C ASP A 1006 -3.04 14.64 -24.38
N HIS A 1007 -3.72 15.49 -23.60
CA HIS A 1007 -4.90 15.14 -22.81
C HIS A 1007 -6.20 15.11 -23.63
N ALA A 1008 -6.14 15.34 -24.94
CA ALA A 1008 -7.28 15.34 -25.84
C ALA A 1008 -8.44 16.25 -25.37
N LEU A 1009 -8.11 17.44 -24.89
CA LEU A 1009 -9.14 18.43 -24.62
C LEU A 1009 -9.86 18.82 -25.92
N PRO A 1010 -11.20 18.88 -25.91
CA PRO A 1010 -11.93 19.51 -27.00
C PRO A 1010 -11.46 20.95 -27.26
N GLY A 1011 -11.67 21.40 -28.49
CA GLY A 1011 -11.32 22.75 -28.91
C GLY A 1011 -12.11 23.83 -28.18
N TYR A 1012 -11.71 25.07 -28.41
CA TYR A 1012 -12.31 26.24 -27.77
C TYR A 1012 -13.83 26.35 -28.01
N LEU A 1013 -14.32 26.02 -29.22
CA LEU A 1013 -15.74 26.15 -29.55
C LEU A 1013 -16.64 25.15 -28.83
N GLU A 1014 -16.14 23.94 -28.60
CA GLU A 1014 -16.84 22.88 -27.87
C GLU A 1014 -17.09 23.30 -26.41
N TRP A 1015 -16.08 23.92 -25.78
CA TRP A 1015 -16.22 24.43 -24.42
C TRP A 1015 -17.07 25.70 -24.35
N ARG A 1016 -17.02 26.58 -25.37
CA ARG A 1016 -17.98 27.69 -25.49
C ARG A 1016 -19.42 27.19 -25.54
N ARG A 1017 -19.68 26.13 -26.33
CA ARG A 1017 -21.01 25.50 -26.39
C ARG A 1017 -21.42 24.91 -25.04
N PHE A 1018 -20.51 24.24 -24.32
CA PHE A 1018 -20.77 23.76 -22.96
C PHE A 1018 -21.17 24.90 -22.02
N CYS A 1019 -20.50 26.05 -22.12
CA CYS A 1019 -20.78 27.25 -21.33
C CYS A 1019 -21.94 28.10 -21.87
N ASN A 1020 -22.73 27.59 -22.82
CA ASN A 1020 -23.86 28.29 -23.43
C ASN A 1020 -23.49 29.69 -23.99
N MET A 1021 -22.28 29.81 -24.55
CA MET A 1021 -21.80 31.05 -25.16
C MET A 1021 -22.27 31.16 -26.62
N SER A 1022 -22.14 32.35 -27.21
CA SER A 1022 -22.54 32.61 -28.60
C SER A 1022 -21.86 31.68 -29.60
N TYR A 1023 -22.62 31.31 -30.64
CA TYR A 1023 -22.13 30.54 -31.77
C TYR A 1023 -21.09 31.34 -32.57
N VAL A 1024 -20.08 30.65 -33.10
CA VAL A 1024 -18.92 31.23 -33.79
C VAL A 1024 -18.67 30.46 -35.07
N GLU A 1025 -18.69 31.15 -36.20
CA GLU A 1025 -18.35 30.59 -37.52
C GLU A 1025 -17.06 31.23 -38.06
N THR A 1026 -16.91 32.53 -37.85
CA THR A 1026 -15.75 33.32 -38.26
C THR A 1026 -15.01 33.88 -37.05
N PHE A 1027 -13.76 34.31 -37.25
CA PHE A 1027 -13.01 34.95 -36.17
C PHE A 1027 -13.66 36.27 -35.73
N GLU A 1028 -14.44 36.98 -36.55
CA GLU A 1028 -15.08 38.23 -36.11
C GLU A 1028 -16.24 38.01 -35.14
N ASP A 1029 -16.85 36.82 -35.14
CA ASP A 1029 -17.91 36.47 -34.17
C ASP A 1029 -17.36 36.45 -32.73
N LEU A 1030 -16.04 36.37 -32.57
CA LEU A 1030 -15.34 36.45 -31.28
C LEU A 1030 -15.11 37.90 -30.80
N ALA A 1031 -15.58 38.93 -31.52
CA ALA A 1031 -15.33 40.33 -31.14
C ALA A 1031 -15.90 40.72 -29.77
N GLY A 1032 -16.89 39.98 -29.26
CA GLY A 1032 -17.46 40.18 -27.92
C GLY A 1032 -16.52 39.76 -26.79
N GLU A 1033 -15.84 38.62 -26.95
CA GLU A 1033 -14.95 38.08 -25.91
C GLU A 1033 -13.46 38.34 -26.19
N ILE A 1034 -13.05 38.56 -27.44
CA ILE A 1034 -11.69 38.94 -27.85
C ILE A 1034 -11.80 40.24 -28.64
N ARG A 1035 -11.77 41.38 -27.98
CA ARG A 1035 -12.06 42.71 -28.55
C ARG A 1035 -10.97 43.21 -29.49
N SER A 1036 -9.70 42.81 -29.28
CA SER A 1036 -8.60 43.22 -30.16
C SER A 1036 -8.73 42.57 -31.54
N ALA A 1037 -9.04 43.38 -32.56
CA ALA A 1037 -9.05 42.94 -33.96
C ALA A 1037 -7.69 42.39 -34.41
N ARG A 1038 -6.60 42.91 -33.85
CA ARG A 1038 -5.23 42.42 -34.12
C ARG A 1038 -5.03 41.00 -33.61
N VAL A 1039 -5.49 40.69 -32.40
CA VAL A 1039 -5.44 39.32 -31.85
C VAL A 1039 -6.28 38.37 -32.69
N ARG A 1040 -7.50 38.76 -33.09
CA ARG A 1040 -8.36 37.97 -33.96
C ARG A 1040 -7.73 37.70 -35.34
N GLN A 1041 -7.05 38.70 -35.91
CA GLN A 1041 -6.31 38.54 -37.17
C GLN A 1041 -5.14 37.54 -37.03
N LYS A 1042 -4.35 37.63 -35.96
CA LYS A 1042 -3.27 36.65 -35.69
C LYS A 1042 -3.82 35.23 -35.49
N LEU A 1043 -4.95 35.09 -34.80
CA LEU A 1043 -5.63 33.79 -34.66
C LEU A 1043 -6.05 33.23 -36.03
N ARG A 1044 -6.58 34.07 -36.92
CA ARG A 1044 -6.94 33.72 -38.30
C ARG A 1044 -5.73 33.22 -39.09
N GLU A 1045 -4.62 33.94 -39.02
CA GLU A 1045 -3.38 33.59 -39.72
C GLU A 1045 -2.77 32.26 -39.22
N LEU A 1046 -2.84 31.99 -37.92
CA LEU A 1046 -2.22 30.79 -37.32
C LEU A 1046 -3.09 29.54 -37.40
N TYR A 1047 -4.39 29.65 -37.09
CA TYR A 1047 -5.29 28.50 -36.95
C TYR A 1047 -6.16 28.25 -38.19
N GLY A 1048 -6.31 29.25 -39.06
CA GLY A 1048 -7.12 29.20 -40.28
C GLY A 1048 -8.64 29.17 -40.07
N HIS A 1049 -9.11 28.50 -39.01
CA HIS A 1049 -10.52 28.36 -38.64
C HIS A 1049 -10.72 28.45 -37.11
N PRO A 1050 -11.77 29.10 -36.59
CA PRO A 1050 -11.98 29.24 -35.13
C PRO A 1050 -12.11 27.90 -34.38
N GLY A 1051 -12.67 26.88 -35.04
CA GLY A 1051 -12.75 25.50 -34.52
C GLY A 1051 -11.39 24.84 -34.29
N ASN A 1052 -10.29 25.45 -34.77
CA ASN A 1052 -8.94 24.95 -34.51
C ASN A 1052 -8.28 25.52 -33.25
N ILE A 1053 -8.87 26.49 -32.56
CA ILE A 1053 -8.25 27.12 -31.40
C ILE A 1053 -8.18 26.11 -30.23
N ASP A 1054 -6.98 25.89 -29.69
CA ASP A 1054 -6.80 25.10 -28.46
C ASP A 1054 -7.48 25.82 -27.28
N VAL A 1055 -8.20 25.09 -26.41
CA VAL A 1055 -9.03 25.69 -25.34
C VAL A 1055 -8.24 26.62 -24.42
N TRP A 1056 -6.99 26.29 -24.10
CA TRP A 1056 -6.14 27.15 -23.27
C TRP A 1056 -5.86 28.50 -23.94
N VAL A 1057 -5.56 28.49 -25.23
CA VAL A 1057 -5.26 29.69 -26.03
C VAL A 1057 -6.49 30.58 -26.13
N GLY A 1058 -7.65 29.99 -26.45
CA GLY A 1058 -8.90 30.74 -26.49
C GLY A 1058 -9.22 31.41 -25.16
N GLY A 1059 -9.19 30.65 -24.06
CA GLY A 1059 -9.54 31.16 -22.73
C GLY A 1059 -8.59 32.25 -22.19
N VAL A 1060 -7.27 32.17 -22.46
CA VAL A 1060 -6.35 33.25 -22.03
C VAL A 1060 -6.44 34.50 -22.90
N LEU A 1061 -6.82 34.37 -24.18
CA LEU A 1061 -6.98 35.51 -25.09
C LEU A 1061 -8.30 36.27 -24.91
N GLU A 1062 -9.28 35.70 -24.20
CA GLU A 1062 -10.49 36.43 -23.83
C GLU A 1062 -10.17 37.63 -22.94
N ASP A 1063 -10.83 38.75 -23.22
CA ASP A 1063 -10.83 39.93 -22.35
C ASP A 1063 -11.40 39.58 -20.96
N GLN A 1064 -10.86 40.23 -19.93
CA GLN A 1064 -11.32 40.03 -18.57
C GLN A 1064 -12.77 40.52 -18.40
N LEU A 1065 -13.57 39.75 -17.67
CA LEU A 1065 -14.85 40.21 -17.18
C LEU A 1065 -14.67 41.36 -16.17
N PRO A 1066 -15.67 42.24 -15.97
CA PRO A 1066 -15.59 43.33 -15.03
C PRO A 1066 -15.16 42.85 -13.63
N ASN A 1067 -14.13 43.50 -13.07
CA ASN A 1067 -13.51 43.19 -11.77
C ASN A 1067 -12.90 41.78 -11.63
N ALA A 1068 -12.88 40.97 -12.69
CA ALA A 1068 -12.33 39.63 -12.69
C ALA A 1068 -10.92 39.58 -13.30
N LYS A 1069 -10.25 38.43 -13.15
CA LYS A 1069 -9.00 38.09 -13.88
C LYS A 1069 -9.22 37.03 -14.94
N LEU A 1070 -10.49 36.67 -15.18
CA LEU A 1070 -10.92 35.61 -16.07
C LEU A 1070 -11.75 36.17 -17.22
N GLY A 1071 -11.62 35.55 -18.39
CA GLY A 1071 -12.62 35.65 -19.46
C GLY A 1071 -13.85 34.77 -19.16
N PRO A 1072 -14.95 34.96 -19.89
CA PRO A 1072 -16.20 34.22 -19.67
C PRO A 1072 -16.05 32.70 -19.72
N LEU A 1073 -15.22 32.15 -20.61
CA LEU A 1073 -15.06 30.71 -20.74
C LEU A 1073 -14.41 30.10 -19.49
N PHE A 1074 -13.28 30.65 -19.06
CA PHE A 1074 -12.59 30.13 -17.88
C PHE A 1074 -13.35 30.41 -16.58
N GLN A 1075 -14.10 31.52 -16.50
CA GLN A 1075 -15.01 31.72 -15.36
C GLN A 1075 -16.04 30.59 -15.27
N CYS A 1076 -16.68 30.23 -16.38
CA CYS A 1076 -17.64 29.12 -16.42
C CYS A 1076 -17.02 27.78 -16.00
N ILE A 1077 -15.88 27.40 -16.59
CA ILE A 1077 -15.22 26.10 -16.31
C ILE A 1077 -14.75 26.02 -14.87
N LEU A 1078 -14.08 27.07 -14.36
CA LEU A 1078 -13.59 27.09 -12.99
C LEU A 1078 -14.75 27.06 -12.01
N LEU A 1079 -15.81 27.85 -12.23
CA LEU A 1079 -16.96 27.91 -11.33
C LEU A 1079 -17.64 26.54 -11.17
N GLU A 1080 -17.80 25.79 -12.26
CA GLU A 1080 -18.33 24.42 -12.20
C GLU A 1080 -17.45 23.49 -11.37
N GLN A 1081 -16.11 23.60 -11.46
CA GLN A 1081 -15.21 22.78 -10.64
C GLN A 1081 -15.26 23.19 -9.16
N PHE A 1082 -15.17 24.48 -8.84
CA PHE A 1082 -15.23 24.98 -7.46
C PHE A 1082 -16.58 24.61 -6.81
N LYS A 1083 -17.68 24.66 -7.55
CA LYS A 1083 -18.97 24.18 -7.05
C LYS A 1083 -18.92 22.71 -6.63
N ARG A 1084 -18.23 21.86 -7.39
CA ARG A 1084 -18.10 20.41 -7.12
C ARG A 1084 -17.16 20.11 -5.96
N THR A 1085 -16.00 20.76 -5.90
CA THR A 1085 -15.07 20.57 -4.78
C THR A 1085 -15.64 21.08 -3.47
N ARG A 1086 -16.56 22.07 -3.49
CA ARG A 1086 -17.34 22.48 -2.31
C ARG A 1086 -18.46 21.49 -1.95
N ASN A 1087 -19.35 21.19 -2.90
CA ASN A 1087 -20.59 20.49 -2.61
C ASN A 1087 -20.41 18.95 -2.56
N GLY A 1088 -19.42 18.41 -3.25
CA GLY A 1088 -19.10 16.97 -3.29
C GLY A 1088 -18.04 16.56 -2.26
N ASP A 1089 -17.62 17.47 -1.38
CA ASP A 1089 -16.69 17.19 -0.30
C ASP A 1089 -17.44 17.02 1.03
N ARG A 1090 -17.47 15.80 1.56
CA ARG A 1090 -18.14 15.49 2.84
C ARG A 1090 -17.51 16.23 4.03
N PHE A 1091 -16.25 16.61 3.89
CA PHE A 1091 -15.45 17.29 4.91
C PHE A 1091 -15.28 18.79 4.62
N TRP A 1092 -16.10 19.36 3.72
CA TRP A 1092 -16.20 20.81 3.53
C TRP A 1092 -16.38 21.51 4.88
N TYR A 1093 -15.61 22.57 5.14
CA TYR A 1093 -15.51 23.14 6.48
C TYR A 1093 -16.82 23.70 7.04
N GLU A 1094 -17.76 24.14 6.20
CA GLU A 1094 -19.09 24.61 6.66
C GLU A 1094 -20.11 23.47 6.84
N SER A 1095 -19.71 22.22 6.58
CA SER A 1095 -20.57 21.08 6.83
C SER A 1095 -20.84 20.94 8.34
N PRO A 1096 -22.12 20.84 8.77
CA PRO A 1096 -22.48 20.78 10.20
C PRO A 1096 -21.86 19.63 10.99
N THR A 1097 -21.37 18.60 10.29
CA THR A 1097 -20.75 17.42 10.91
C THR A 1097 -19.24 17.55 11.08
N VAL A 1098 -18.62 18.62 10.57
CA VAL A 1098 -17.16 18.76 10.53
C VAL A 1098 -16.65 19.55 11.73
N PHE A 1099 -17.22 20.72 12.02
CA PHE A 1099 -16.86 21.56 13.16
C PHE A 1099 -18.09 21.93 13.98
N LYS A 1100 -17.89 22.13 15.29
CA LYS A 1100 -18.93 22.71 16.14
C LYS A 1100 -19.22 24.16 15.72
N PRO A 1101 -20.41 24.72 15.97
CA PRO A 1101 -20.74 26.10 15.58
C PRO A 1101 -19.73 27.15 16.07
N GLU A 1102 -19.25 27.03 17.30
CA GLU A 1102 -18.24 27.91 17.89
C GLU A 1102 -16.86 27.76 17.24
N GLN A 1103 -16.49 26.54 16.82
CA GLN A 1103 -15.26 26.27 16.07
C GLN A 1103 -15.35 26.88 14.67
N LEU A 1104 -16.47 26.67 13.98
CA LEU A 1104 -16.72 27.24 12.65
C LEU A 1104 -16.69 28.78 12.68
N ALA A 1105 -17.23 29.41 13.71
CA ALA A 1105 -17.18 30.86 13.89
C ALA A 1105 -15.75 31.40 14.02
N GLN A 1106 -14.82 30.62 14.57
CA GLN A 1106 -13.40 30.98 14.64
C GLN A 1106 -12.70 30.75 13.30
N ILE A 1107 -12.97 29.65 12.59
CA ILE A 1107 -12.41 29.40 11.24
C ILE A 1107 -12.82 30.52 10.26
N LYS A 1108 -14.05 31.03 10.37
CA LYS A 1108 -14.54 32.12 9.53
C LYS A 1108 -13.88 33.49 9.79
N GLN A 1109 -13.01 33.60 10.79
CA GLN A 1109 -12.19 34.78 11.04
C GLN A 1109 -10.80 34.67 10.39
N THR A 1110 -10.45 33.50 9.85
CA THR A 1110 -9.12 33.28 9.27
C THR A 1110 -8.89 34.18 8.07
N SER A 1111 -7.70 34.79 8.01
CA SER A 1111 -7.20 35.48 6.83
C SER A 1111 -5.77 35.05 6.54
N LEU A 1112 -5.35 35.08 5.27
CA LEU A 1112 -3.96 34.82 4.93
C LEU A 1112 -3.02 35.87 5.58
N ALA A 1113 -3.51 37.08 5.86
CA ALA A 1113 -2.79 38.08 6.63
C ALA A 1113 -2.44 37.56 8.04
N ARG A 1114 -3.41 36.96 8.74
CA ARG A 1114 -3.21 36.37 10.07
C ARG A 1114 -2.20 35.23 10.03
N ILE A 1115 -2.34 34.31 9.09
CA ILE A 1115 -1.40 33.19 8.91
C ILE A 1115 0.03 33.70 8.68
N LEU A 1116 0.21 34.76 7.87
CA LEU A 1116 1.53 35.35 7.63
C LEU A 1116 2.08 36.08 8.86
N CYS A 1117 1.26 36.78 9.64
CA CYS A 1117 1.69 37.38 10.90
C CYS A 1117 2.15 36.32 11.92
N ASP A 1118 1.41 35.21 12.04
CA ASP A 1118 1.72 34.16 13.02
C ASP A 1118 2.95 33.33 12.65
N ASN A 1119 3.22 33.17 11.35
CA ASN A 1119 4.23 32.23 10.84
C ASN A 1119 5.40 32.87 10.12
N GLY A 1120 5.34 34.16 9.79
CA GLY A 1120 6.49 34.94 9.32
C GLY A 1120 7.58 35.02 10.38
N ASP A 1121 8.81 35.26 9.97
CA ASP A 1121 9.94 35.41 10.89
C ASP A 1121 9.81 36.72 11.68
N ASN A 1122 9.54 37.84 11.00
CA ASN A 1122 9.38 39.20 11.54
C ASN A 1122 8.36 40.05 10.73
N ILE A 1123 7.21 39.49 10.36
CA ILE A 1123 6.13 40.23 9.70
C ILE A 1123 5.28 40.91 10.77
N ASN A 1124 5.49 42.22 10.99
CA ASN A 1124 4.75 43.01 11.99
C ASN A 1124 3.75 44.00 11.38
N ARG A 1125 3.92 44.31 10.09
CA ARG A 1125 3.03 45.20 9.32
C ARG A 1125 2.54 44.49 8.08
N ILE A 1126 1.22 44.50 7.88
CA ILE A 1126 0.55 43.80 6.79
C ILE A 1126 -0.79 44.48 6.48
N GLN A 1127 -1.31 44.32 5.27
CA GLN A 1127 -2.67 44.74 4.96
C GLN A 1127 -3.71 43.69 5.42
N PRO A 1128 -4.95 44.08 5.75
CA PRO A 1128 -6.01 43.14 6.12
C PRO A 1128 -6.31 42.09 5.04
N ASN A 1129 -6.32 42.48 3.77
CA ASN A 1129 -6.46 41.58 2.65
C ASN A 1129 -5.20 41.57 1.78
N VAL A 1130 -4.38 40.54 1.94
CA VAL A 1130 -3.09 40.41 1.24
C VAL A 1130 -3.19 40.24 -0.26
N PHE A 1131 -4.38 39.97 -0.80
CA PHE A 1131 -4.63 39.86 -2.24
C PHE A 1131 -4.79 41.22 -2.92
N LEU A 1132 -5.04 42.28 -2.16
CA LEU A 1132 -5.22 43.64 -2.64
C LEU A 1132 -4.00 44.50 -2.33
N LEU A 1133 -3.72 45.48 -3.20
CA LEU A 1133 -2.66 46.45 -2.95
C LEU A 1133 -2.93 47.26 -1.67
N PRO A 1134 -1.89 47.76 -0.99
CA PRO A 1134 -2.01 48.43 0.31
C PRO A 1134 -2.50 49.89 0.18
N GLU A 1135 -3.67 50.09 -0.43
CA GLU A 1135 -4.28 51.39 -0.70
C GLU A 1135 -5.63 51.55 0.04
N GLY A 1136 -6.03 52.80 0.28
CA GLY A 1136 -7.31 53.13 0.91
C GLY A 1136 -7.53 52.42 2.27
N ASP A 1137 -8.64 51.69 2.37
CA ASP A 1137 -9.02 50.92 3.57
C ASP A 1137 -8.20 49.64 3.76
N ASN A 1138 -7.40 49.23 2.77
CA ASN A 1138 -6.52 48.07 2.82
C ASN A 1138 -5.05 48.46 3.09
N LYS A 1139 -4.79 49.62 3.70
CA LYS A 1139 -3.43 50.05 4.07
C LYS A 1139 -2.74 49.07 5.04
N PHE A 1140 -1.41 49.15 5.12
CA PHE A 1140 -0.63 48.40 6.11
C PHE A 1140 -1.01 48.78 7.55
N VAL A 1141 -1.47 47.81 8.32
CA VAL A 1141 -1.76 47.88 9.76
C VAL A 1141 -0.76 47.02 10.54
N THR A 1142 -0.78 47.09 11.88
CA THR A 1142 0.02 46.18 12.70
C THR A 1142 -0.65 44.80 12.80
N CYS A 1143 0.13 43.75 13.03
CA CYS A 1143 -0.43 42.39 13.18
C CYS A 1143 -1.38 42.24 14.37
N ASP A 1144 -1.37 43.16 15.35
CA ASP A 1144 -2.32 43.15 16.46
C ASP A 1144 -3.74 43.59 16.03
N GLU A 1145 -3.85 44.32 14.91
CA GLU A 1145 -5.11 44.76 14.32
C GLU A 1145 -5.75 43.67 13.43
N ILE A 1146 -5.00 42.61 13.11
CA ILE A 1146 -5.49 41.48 12.31
C ILE A 1146 -6.15 40.44 13.24
N PRO A 1147 -7.44 40.11 13.05
CA PRO A 1147 -8.17 39.20 13.94
C PRO A 1147 -7.48 37.85 14.17
N TYR A 1148 -7.50 37.38 15.42
CA TYR A 1148 -6.96 36.07 15.82
C TYR A 1148 -8.03 34.98 15.78
N VAL A 1149 -7.63 33.79 15.37
CA VAL A 1149 -8.44 32.57 15.50
C VAL A 1149 -8.26 32.03 16.92
N ASP A 1150 -9.34 32.02 17.71
CA ASP A 1150 -9.29 31.52 19.08
C ASP A 1150 -9.38 29.98 19.12
N LEU A 1151 -8.23 29.32 19.20
CA LEU A 1151 -8.13 27.87 19.27
C LEU A 1151 -8.62 27.27 20.61
N ARG A 1152 -8.93 28.07 21.65
CA ARG A 1152 -9.40 27.55 22.94
C ARG A 1152 -10.74 26.83 22.83
N VAL A 1153 -11.53 27.10 21.80
CA VAL A 1153 -12.81 26.42 21.55
C VAL A 1153 -12.65 24.97 21.07
N TRP A 1154 -11.41 24.48 20.90
CA TRP A 1154 -11.07 23.07 20.72
C TRP A 1154 -10.67 22.35 22.02
N SER A 1155 -10.78 22.99 23.18
CA SER A 1155 -10.53 22.32 24.46
C SER A 1155 -11.62 21.28 24.79
N GLU A 1156 -11.20 20.12 25.30
CA GLU A 1156 -12.05 19.06 25.84
C GLU A 1156 -11.81 18.95 27.35
N CYS A 1157 -12.89 18.88 28.14
CA CYS A 1157 -12.79 18.74 29.60
C CYS A 1157 -12.09 17.41 29.96
N CYS A 1158 -11.12 17.47 30.86
CA CYS A 1158 -10.50 16.30 31.48
C CYS A 1158 -10.82 16.25 32.98
N ASP A 1159 -11.29 15.10 33.45
CA ASP A 1159 -11.43 14.83 34.89
C ASP A 1159 -10.05 14.92 35.55
N GLY A 1160 -9.91 15.78 36.57
CA GLY A 1160 -8.67 15.95 37.33
C GLY A 1160 -7.66 16.99 36.81
N CYS A 1161 -8.02 17.78 35.79
CA CYS A 1161 -7.18 18.87 35.29
C CYS A 1161 -7.25 20.19 36.11
N GLU A 1162 -7.98 20.20 37.23
CA GLU A 1162 -8.13 21.39 38.08
C GLU A 1162 -6.80 21.84 38.74
N ASP A 1163 -5.80 20.96 38.83
CA ASP A 1163 -4.53 21.24 39.53
C ASP A 1163 -3.38 21.77 38.65
N GLN A 1164 -3.57 21.92 37.33
CA GLN A 1164 -2.56 22.57 36.46
C GLN A 1164 -2.79 24.08 36.28
N SER A 1165 -3.67 24.67 37.08
CA SER A 1165 -3.94 26.12 37.11
C SER A 1165 -2.73 26.99 37.50
N ASN A 1166 -1.62 26.40 37.98
CA ASN A 1166 -0.41 27.14 38.35
C ASN A 1166 0.55 27.45 37.20
N THR A 1167 0.44 26.76 36.05
CA THR A 1167 1.22 27.09 34.83
C THR A 1167 0.59 28.25 34.05
N ILE A 1168 -0.70 28.53 34.30
CA ILE A 1168 -1.48 29.66 33.75
C ILE A 1168 -0.96 31.02 34.26
N SER A 1169 -0.17 31.04 35.34
CA SER A 1169 0.41 32.26 35.92
C SER A 1169 1.54 32.89 35.09
N ARG A 1170 2.22 32.13 34.20
CA ARG A 1170 3.26 32.69 33.31
C ARG A 1170 2.67 33.40 32.08
N PHE A 1171 1.54 32.95 31.55
CA PHE A 1171 0.83 33.65 30.47
C PHE A 1171 -0.01 34.85 30.96
N ARG A 1172 -0.47 34.84 32.22
CA ARG A 1172 -1.10 36.03 32.82
C ARG A 1172 -0.17 37.25 32.88
N ARG A 1173 1.16 37.07 32.94
CA ARG A 1173 2.10 38.21 32.98
C ARG A 1173 2.37 38.87 31.62
N SER A 1174 2.05 38.22 30.49
CA SER A 1174 2.13 38.88 29.18
C SER A 1174 0.79 39.49 28.73
N ALA A 1175 -0.34 38.95 29.20
CA ALA A 1175 -1.67 39.52 28.92
C ALA A 1175 -2.06 40.68 29.86
N ALA A 1176 -1.53 40.75 31.09
CA ALA A 1176 -1.90 41.78 32.07
C ALA A 1176 -1.19 43.15 31.88
N LYS A 1177 -0.44 43.35 30.78
CA LYS A 1177 0.17 44.66 30.43
C LYS A 1177 -0.68 45.49 29.45
N TYR A 1178 -1.82 44.97 29.01
CA TYR A 1178 -2.63 45.56 27.93
C TYR A 1178 -4.13 45.65 28.29
N LEU A 1179 -4.44 46.14 29.49
CA LEU A 1179 -5.77 46.67 29.81
C LEU A 1179 -5.63 48.17 30.11
N PRO A 1180 -6.25 49.07 29.33
CA PRO A 1180 -6.31 50.49 29.68
C PRO A 1180 -7.14 50.67 30.96
N SER A 1181 -6.64 51.52 31.86
CA SER A 1181 -7.28 51.94 33.11
C SER A 1181 -8.67 52.53 32.89
N GLN A 1182 -9.66 52.09 33.67
CA GLN A 1182 -10.97 52.71 33.77
C GLN A 1182 -10.95 53.99 34.63
N ASN A 1183 -11.63 55.03 34.11
CA ASN A 1183 -12.37 56.14 34.75
C ASN A 1183 -12.19 57.40 33.90
N SER A 1184 -13.17 58.18 33.47
CA SER A 1184 -14.63 58.21 33.62
C SER A 1184 -15.14 59.37 32.74
N PHE A 1185 -16.21 59.21 31.95
CA PHE A 1185 -17.14 60.32 31.64
C PHE A 1185 -18.49 59.81 31.09
N SER A 1186 -19.47 59.86 31.98
CA SER A 1186 -20.94 60.02 31.86
C SER A 1186 -21.58 60.16 30.46
N LEU A 1187 -22.55 59.29 30.18
CA LEU A 1187 -23.74 59.59 29.37
C LEU A 1187 -24.96 59.64 30.29
N LYS A 1188 -25.65 60.79 30.30
CA LYS A 1188 -26.98 60.98 30.92
C LYS A 1188 -28.07 60.67 29.89
N ASP A 1189 -29.01 59.84 30.32
CA ASP A 1189 -30.46 59.77 30.03
C ASP A 1189 -30.99 60.18 28.65
N THR A 1190 -31.65 59.24 27.97
CA THR A 1190 -33.12 59.21 27.92
C THR A 1190 -33.64 57.85 27.40
N ASN A 1191 -34.87 57.55 27.80
CA ASN A 1191 -35.38 56.23 28.15
C ASN A 1191 -36.42 55.70 27.12
N THR A 1192 -36.66 54.39 27.19
CA THR A 1192 -37.93 53.65 26.95
C THR A 1192 -38.59 53.54 25.57
N GLN A 1193 -38.50 52.35 24.96
CA GLN A 1193 -39.54 51.51 24.30
C GLN A 1193 -38.84 50.41 23.47
N SER A 1194 -39.14 49.11 23.46
CA SER A 1194 -39.96 48.21 24.26
C SER A 1194 -39.18 46.88 24.36
N GLN A 1195 -39.10 46.28 25.55
CA GLN A 1195 -38.46 44.96 25.75
C GLN A 1195 -39.52 43.83 25.68
N SER A 1196 -40.81 44.17 25.51
CA SER A 1196 -41.90 43.20 25.36
C SER A 1196 -42.07 42.72 23.91
N GLU A 1197 -41.80 43.56 22.89
CA GLU A 1197 -41.95 43.16 21.48
C GLU A 1197 -40.88 42.13 21.04
N LYS A 1198 -39.69 42.17 21.64
CA LYS A 1198 -38.63 41.18 21.35
C LYS A 1198 -38.91 39.81 21.97
N THR A 1199 -39.59 39.77 23.12
CA THR A 1199 -39.96 38.52 23.78
C THR A 1199 -41.16 37.89 23.08
N GLU A 1200 -42.14 38.69 22.68
CA GLU A 1200 -43.33 38.24 21.94
C GLU A 1200 -42.99 37.73 20.53
N TYR A 1201 -42.01 38.34 19.85
CA TYR A 1201 -41.48 37.82 18.58
C TYR A 1201 -40.73 36.48 18.73
N LEU A 1202 -39.97 36.32 19.82
CA LEU A 1202 -39.21 35.10 20.08
C LEU A 1202 -40.14 33.94 20.46
N GLU A 1203 -41.16 34.20 21.27
CA GLU A 1203 -42.19 33.20 21.64
C GLU A 1203 -43.00 32.76 20.42
N ARG A 1204 -43.41 33.69 19.55
CA ARG A 1204 -44.13 33.35 18.31
C ARG A 1204 -43.27 32.54 17.34
N THR A 1205 -41.98 32.83 17.25
CA THR A 1205 -41.04 32.08 16.40
C THR A 1205 -40.82 30.65 16.94
N ILE A 1206 -40.79 30.48 18.26
CA ILE A 1206 -40.66 29.15 18.88
C ILE A 1206 -41.94 28.33 18.65
N GLU A 1207 -43.12 28.92 18.81
CA GLU A 1207 -44.40 28.23 18.54
C GLU A 1207 -44.54 27.83 17.06
N GLU A 1208 -44.18 28.71 16.11
CA GLU A 1208 -44.19 28.39 14.68
C GLU A 1208 -43.20 27.24 14.33
N THR A 1209 -42.04 27.22 14.99
CA THR A 1209 -41.02 26.17 14.80
C THR A 1209 -41.47 24.83 15.38
N GLU A 1210 -42.11 24.82 16.56
CA GLU A 1210 -42.68 23.61 17.15
C GLU A 1210 -43.85 23.05 16.33
N GLN A 1211 -44.62 23.91 15.68
CA GLN A 1211 -45.73 23.50 14.82
C GLN A 1211 -45.24 22.83 13.53
N GLU A 1212 -44.17 23.35 12.92
CA GLU A 1212 -43.51 22.71 11.78
C GLU A 1212 -42.85 21.38 12.18
N PHE A 1213 -42.24 21.31 13.37
CA PHE A 1213 -41.66 20.07 13.87
C PHE A 1213 -42.73 18.97 14.08
N ARG A 1214 -43.91 19.35 14.57
CA ARG A 1214 -45.07 18.43 14.68
C ARG A 1214 -45.56 17.93 13.32
N LYS A 1215 -45.63 18.77 12.30
CA LYS A 1215 -45.99 18.35 10.93
C LYS A 1215 -45.00 17.33 10.36
N VAL A 1216 -43.71 17.47 10.67
CA VAL A 1216 -42.68 16.51 10.26
C VAL A 1216 -42.86 15.17 10.99
N ILE A 1217 -43.16 15.19 12.29
CA ILE A 1217 -43.44 13.98 13.06
C ILE A 1217 -44.68 13.25 12.49
N ASP A 1218 -45.77 13.97 12.23
CA ASP A 1218 -46.99 13.39 11.64
C ASP A 1218 -46.73 12.79 10.24
N LEU A 1219 -45.88 13.43 9.44
CA LEU A 1219 -45.47 12.92 8.13
C LEU A 1219 -44.64 11.63 8.24
N VAL A 1220 -43.74 11.56 9.23
CA VAL A 1220 -42.92 10.38 9.51
C VAL A 1220 -43.78 9.22 10.00
N GLU A 1221 -44.77 9.48 10.86
CA GLU A 1221 -45.73 8.47 11.31
C GLU A 1221 -46.61 7.96 10.17
N SER A 1222 -47.09 8.86 9.30
CA SER A 1222 -47.85 8.51 8.09
C SER A 1222 -47.05 7.64 7.11
N LEU A 1223 -45.77 7.97 6.89
CA LEU A 1223 -44.86 7.17 6.07
C LEU A 1223 -44.58 5.79 6.69
N SER A 1224 -44.41 5.73 8.01
CA SER A 1224 -44.24 4.47 8.74
C SER A 1224 -45.46 3.55 8.59
N HIS A 1225 -46.67 4.12 8.61
CA HIS A 1225 -47.91 3.38 8.39
C HIS A 1225 -48.02 2.85 6.94
N LYS A 1226 -47.72 3.68 5.94
CA LYS A 1226 -47.68 3.25 4.52
C LYS A 1226 -46.64 2.16 4.24
N ILE A 1227 -45.48 2.21 4.92
CA ILE A 1227 -44.46 1.15 4.82
C ILE A 1227 -44.99 -0.16 5.41
N LYS A 1228 -45.76 -0.12 6.50
CA LYS A 1228 -46.43 -1.32 7.04
C LYS A 1228 -47.48 -1.88 6.09
N GLU A 1229 -48.31 -1.04 5.47
CA GLU A 1229 -49.27 -1.48 4.43
C GLU A 1229 -48.56 -2.11 3.23
N LEU A 1230 -47.50 -1.48 2.72
CA LEU A 1230 -46.72 -2.01 1.60
C LEU A 1230 -46.06 -3.36 1.93
N ARG A 1231 -45.60 -3.54 3.18
CA ARG A 1231 -45.09 -4.84 3.65
C ARG A 1231 -46.18 -5.90 3.73
N SER A 1232 -47.39 -5.54 4.16
CA SER A 1232 -48.54 -6.46 4.16
C SER A 1232 -48.90 -6.88 2.74
N LEU A 1233 -49.00 -5.92 1.81
CA LEU A 1233 -49.27 -6.19 0.39
C LEU A 1233 -48.18 -7.05 -0.24
N LEU A 1234 -46.91 -6.86 0.12
CA LEU A 1234 -45.80 -7.66 -0.37
C LEU A 1234 -45.87 -9.12 0.13
N GLU A 1235 -46.32 -9.34 1.36
CA GLU A 1235 -46.53 -10.68 1.92
C GLU A 1235 -47.75 -11.37 1.31
N ASP A 1236 -48.82 -10.63 1.01
CA ASP A 1236 -49.99 -11.18 0.29
C ASP A 1236 -49.64 -11.55 -1.16
N VAL A 1237 -48.80 -10.74 -1.84
CA VAL A 1237 -48.29 -11.07 -3.18
C VAL A 1237 -47.39 -12.31 -3.15
N LYS A 1238 -46.57 -12.49 -2.10
CA LYS A 1238 -45.75 -13.70 -1.92
C LYS A 1238 -46.57 -14.95 -1.64
N LYS A 1239 -47.76 -14.83 -1.03
CA LYS A 1239 -48.68 -15.96 -0.82
C LYS A 1239 -49.53 -16.29 -2.06
N SER A 1240 -49.63 -15.37 -3.02
CA SER A 1240 -50.37 -15.54 -4.28
C SER A 1240 -49.52 -16.06 -5.47
N LYS A 1241 -48.20 -16.18 -5.27
CA LYS A 1241 -47.26 -16.86 -6.18
C LYS A 1241 -46.89 -18.22 -5.60
#